data_AF-A0A179UUL3-F1
#
_entry.id   AF-A0A179UUL3-F1
#
_cell.length_a   1.000
_cell.length_b   1.000
_cell.length_c   1.000
_cell.angle_alpha   90.00
_cell.angle_beta   90.00
_cell.angle_gamma   90.00
#
_symmetry.space_group_name_H-M   'P 1'
#
loop_
_entity.id
_entity.type
_entity.pdbx_description
1 polymer ?
#
loop_
_entity_poly.entity_id
_entity_poly.type
_entity_poly.pdbx_seq_one_letter_code
_entity_poly.pdbx_strand_id
1 'polypeptide(L)'
;MKHVQRLTDYLDKNSVTVSDSSSSNEKFDNSDNSLFISFTDISATAVNSFLSFFSNLSTLINSLTMSSTGTLDILSEKACARPETRRSGVVYTLPFRSVSTRNTRSAMEVRTVLCVAEKPSIAKAIANHLGDRVITHNIQGNPYVKNYEFDYTFRQWGHCSVTMTSVLGHLLSHEFEPRYKSWTSCDPSALFDARIEVFVGSNSEPIADNIKRHARRAGVLFIWTDCDREGEHIGTEIRSVAAQSNQALGRAGGTVRAHFSNIERTHIIHAAHRPADLDEAQANAVASRIELDLRVGASFTRHLTLSLRPVLQRGNLSEASQLISYGSCQFPTLGFIVERYWRVRNFIPEPFWSIKLMHRKAGTRVNFSWARKHLFDRRTAVILYERCLTSQNAQVQKVKTTPTSKWKPLPLTTLELQKCGSRFFGMDSQKVLQLAEKLYQKGWISYPRTETDQFDRGMDLRGLVQKQAQGGRWADYATALVEGGFSWPRNGHNDDKAHPPIHPVNFVNPTTLSHEEQRVHEFVVRRFLACCSKDAQGSKTDIIILYGPETFHASGLVILERNYLDVYVYDRWSNQELPPFIKGEVFEPTEAILSEGKTSPPGYLTEPDLLALMNANGIGTDATMADHIVTIIDRQYVEARAQPRQARHGNDEEESEELPAQARGGNGRRGRTAVAPRRGGRNSGAGRGGAITGVREFIPTTLGVALVEGHENMGFETNLMKPFLRKEAVQKYVFGEMN
;
A
#
# COMPACT_ATOMS: atom_id res chain seq x y z
N MET A 1 10.98 -19.87 21.36
CA MET A 1 10.68 -19.66 19.91
C MET A 1 11.88 -19.10 19.12
N LYS A 2 12.49 -17.96 19.49
CA LYS A 2 13.64 -17.39 18.73
C LYS A 2 14.89 -18.30 18.62
N HIS A 3 15.12 -19.19 19.59
CA HIS A 3 16.24 -20.15 19.56
C HIS A 3 15.97 -21.39 18.71
N VAL A 4 14.70 -21.78 18.54
CA VAL A 4 14.30 -22.89 17.68
C VAL A 4 14.47 -22.47 16.21
N GLN A 5 14.08 -21.24 15.87
CA GLN A 5 14.28 -20.70 14.52
C GLN A 5 15.76 -20.65 14.11
N ARG A 6 16.66 -20.22 15.02
CA ARG A 6 18.11 -20.20 14.75
C ARG A 6 18.71 -21.59 14.56
N LEU A 7 18.16 -22.61 15.23
CA LEU A 7 18.58 -24.00 15.06
C LEU A 7 18.11 -24.55 13.71
N THR A 8 16.86 -24.26 13.33
CA THR A 8 16.32 -24.61 12.01
C THR A 8 17.10 -23.95 10.88
N ASP A 9 17.41 -22.66 11.00
CA ASP A 9 18.19 -21.91 10.01
C ASP A 9 19.64 -22.42 9.90
N TYR A 10 20.23 -22.92 10.99
CA TYR A 10 21.58 -23.51 10.98
C TYR A 10 21.60 -24.91 10.33
N LEU A 11 20.55 -25.71 10.53
CA LEU A 11 20.43 -27.06 9.95
C LEU A 11 20.17 -26.98 8.43
N ASP A 12 19.35 -26.03 7.97
CA ASP A 12 19.11 -25.79 6.54
C ASP A 12 20.38 -25.32 5.81
N LYS A 13 21.18 -24.47 6.45
CA LYS A 13 22.41 -23.93 5.85
C LYS A 13 23.52 -24.97 5.67
N ASN A 14 23.44 -26.11 6.37
CA ASN A 14 24.43 -27.19 6.33
C ASN A 14 23.94 -28.48 5.65
N SER A 15 22.80 -28.44 4.95
CA SER A 15 22.28 -29.58 4.14
C SER A 15 22.10 -30.89 4.93
N VAL A 16 21.67 -30.81 6.19
CA VAL A 16 21.35 -32.01 6.99
C VAL A 16 19.89 -32.38 6.74
N THR A 17 19.65 -33.46 6.01
CA THR A 17 18.29 -33.99 5.77
C THR A 17 17.79 -34.76 6.99
N VAL A 18 16.71 -34.29 7.61
CA VAL A 18 15.93 -35.04 8.60
C VAL A 18 14.77 -35.73 7.87
N SER A 19 14.78 -37.07 7.82
CA SER A 19 13.68 -37.85 7.27
C SER A 19 12.63 -38.13 8.34
N ASP A 20 11.43 -37.59 8.18
CA ASP A 20 10.30 -37.80 9.08
C ASP A 20 9.65 -39.17 8.83
N SER A 21 9.67 -40.05 9.83
CA SER A 21 8.93 -41.30 9.82
C SER A 21 8.22 -41.54 11.14
N SER A 22 7.03 -40.97 11.32
CA SER A 22 6.01 -41.59 12.17
C SER A 22 4.65 -40.93 12.03
N SER A 23 3.69 -41.72 11.57
CA SER A 23 2.25 -41.54 11.72
C SER A 23 1.83 -41.80 13.18
N SER A 24 1.18 -40.84 13.84
CA SER A 24 0.04 -41.10 14.76
C SER A 24 -0.41 -39.82 15.48
N ASN A 25 -1.73 -39.65 15.57
CA ASN A 25 -2.43 -38.71 16.44
C ASN A 25 -1.95 -38.83 17.90
N GLU A 26 -1.56 -37.72 18.54
CA GLU A 26 -1.84 -37.48 19.96
C GLU A 26 -1.64 -36.01 20.37
N LYS A 27 -2.39 -35.59 21.38
CA LYS A 27 -2.56 -34.20 21.85
C LYS A 27 -1.30 -33.66 22.53
N PHE A 28 -0.95 -32.41 22.24
CA PHE A 28 0.07 -31.65 22.97
C PHE A 28 -0.49 -31.15 24.32
N ASP A 29 0.14 -31.58 25.42
CA ASP A 29 0.06 -30.94 26.73
C ASP A 29 1.43 -30.33 27.07
N ASN A 30 1.44 -29.15 27.67
CA ASN A 30 2.58 -28.24 27.70
C ASN A 30 2.97 -27.97 29.16
N SER A 31 3.79 -28.85 29.75
CA SER A 31 4.23 -28.67 31.14
C SER A 31 5.70 -28.99 31.46
N ASP A 32 6.49 -29.63 30.59
CA ASP A 32 7.91 -29.87 30.89
C ASP A 32 8.83 -29.54 29.72
N ASN A 33 9.66 -28.52 29.93
CA ASN A 33 10.57 -27.94 28.95
C ASN A 33 11.84 -28.81 28.78
N SER A 34 11.68 -30.08 28.40
CA SER A 34 12.79 -31.00 28.12
C SER A 34 12.62 -31.70 26.77
N LEU A 35 13.62 -31.58 25.90
CA LEU A 35 13.69 -32.24 24.60
C LEU A 35 14.69 -33.40 24.69
N PHE A 36 14.24 -34.64 24.59
CA PHE A 36 15.11 -35.82 24.44
C PHE A 36 15.35 -36.09 22.96
N ILE A 37 16.60 -36.07 22.51
CA ILE A 37 17.03 -36.51 21.18
C ILE A 37 17.98 -37.69 21.38
N SER A 38 17.61 -38.89 20.90
CA SER A 38 18.55 -40.01 20.80
C SER A 38 19.28 -39.94 19.47
N PHE A 39 20.61 -39.86 19.50
CA PHE A 39 21.44 -39.92 18.30
C PHE A 39 21.91 -41.36 18.09
N THR A 40 21.50 -41.98 16.99
CA THR A 40 22.16 -43.18 16.46
C THR A 40 22.99 -42.78 15.24
N ASP A 41 24.29 -43.04 15.33
CA ASP A 41 25.33 -42.98 14.29
C ASP A 41 25.62 -41.64 13.62
N ILE A 42 26.56 -40.87 14.18
CA ILE A 42 27.31 -39.84 13.43
C ILE A 42 28.79 -39.83 13.85
N SER A 43 29.67 -39.70 12.85
CA SER A 43 31.14 -39.69 12.97
C SER A 43 31.68 -38.58 13.89
N ALA A 44 32.87 -38.83 14.47
CA ALA A 44 33.56 -37.99 15.46
C ALA A 44 33.77 -36.52 15.07
N THR A 45 33.63 -36.17 13.79
CA THR A 45 33.79 -34.81 13.27
C THR A 45 32.59 -33.88 13.61
N ALA A 46 31.39 -34.43 13.81
CA ALA A 46 30.19 -33.64 14.10
C ALA A 46 30.07 -33.22 15.58
N VAL A 47 30.64 -34.01 16.50
CA VAL A 47 30.62 -33.75 17.95
C VAL A 47 31.49 -32.54 18.32
N ASN A 48 32.62 -32.34 17.62
CA ASN A 48 33.54 -31.23 17.89
C ASN A 48 32.98 -29.86 17.42
N SER A 49 32.17 -29.80 16.37
CA SER A 49 31.48 -28.56 15.98
C SER A 49 30.33 -28.20 16.93
N PHE A 50 29.63 -29.19 17.47
CA PHE A 50 28.53 -29.00 18.42
C PHE A 50 29.01 -28.41 19.76
N LEU A 51 30.20 -28.80 20.23
CA LEU A 51 30.82 -28.26 21.44
C LEU A 51 31.37 -26.83 21.25
N SER A 52 31.82 -26.47 20.04
CA SER A 52 32.33 -25.11 19.75
C SER A 52 31.24 -24.03 19.69
N PHE A 53 30.01 -24.43 19.37
CA PHE A 53 28.86 -23.50 19.32
C PHE A 53 28.40 -23.08 20.72
N PHE A 54 28.48 -23.99 21.70
CA PHE A 54 28.14 -23.68 23.09
C PHE A 54 29.28 -22.98 23.85
N SER A 55 30.56 -23.19 23.49
CA SER A 55 31.68 -22.50 24.12
C SER A 55 31.77 -21.00 23.79
N ASN A 56 31.14 -20.56 22.70
CA ASN A 56 31.07 -19.13 22.32
C ASN A 56 29.85 -18.39 22.88
N LEU A 57 29.01 -19.06 23.69
CA LEU A 57 27.86 -18.43 24.36
C LEU A 57 28.17 -18.08 25.84
N SER A 58 29.38 -18.34 26.35
CA SER A 58 29.75 -18.10 27.76
C SER A 58 30.70 -16.92 28.02
N THR A 59 30.78 -15.92 27.14
CA THR A 59 31.69 -14.76 27.30
C THR A 59 30.98 -13.42 27.54
N LEU A 60 29.81 -13.43 28.18
CA LEU A 60 29.29 -12.25 28.86
C LEU A 60 28.85 -12.65 30.27
N ILE A 61 29.69 -12.32 31.25
CA ILE A 61 29.50 -12.16 32.70
C ILE A 61 30.79 -12.65 33.39
N ASN A 62 31.72 -11.72 33.65
CA ASN A 62 32.32 -11.50 34.97
C ASN A 62 33.49 -10.51 34.90
N SER A 63 33.23 -9.29 35.35
CA SER A 63 34.18 -8.44 36.08
C SER A 63 33.38 -7.74 37.16
N LEU A 64 33.33 -8.33 38.35
CA LEU A 64 33.10 -7.64 39.63
C LEU A 64 33.44 -8.62 40.76
N THR A 65 34.65 -8.47 41.31
CA THR A 65 35.07 -9.12 42.55
C THR A 65 34.62 -8.30 43.76
N MET A 66 33.78 -8.95 44.58
CA MET A 66 33.66 -8.92 46.05
C MET A 66 34.06 -7.68 46.87
N SER A 67 33.07 -7.17 47.62
CA SER A 67 33.09 -6.79 49.06
C SER A 67 31.83 -5.92 49.31
N SER A 68 30.96 -6.04 50.29
CA SER A 68 30.89 -6.76 51.58
C SER A 68 29.42 -6.76 52.05
N THR A 69 29.04 -7.81 52.78
CA THR A 69 28.02 -7.84 53.87
C THR A 69 26.55 -7.48 53.60
N GLY A 70 25.66 -8.43 53.91
CA GLY A 70 24.32 -8.11 54.44
C GLY A 70 23.18 -9.01 53.97
N THR A 71 22.96 -10.12 54.68
CA THR A 71 21.76 -10.98 54.60
C THR A 71 20.51 -10.19 55.00
N LEU A 72 19.38 -10.39 54.31
CA LEU A 72 18.07 -10.29 54.95
C LEU A 72 16.97 -11.06 54.20
N ASP A 73 16.33 -11.92 54.98
CA ASP A 73 15.31 -12.91 54.65
C ASP A 73 13.95 -12.32 54.24
N ILE A 74 13.21 -13.15 53.51
CA ILE A 74 11.80 -13.00 53.14
C ILE A 74 10.93 -13.65 54.23
N LEU A 75 10.01 -12.90 54.85
CA LEU A 75 8.77 -13.38 55.50
C LEU A 75 7.73 -12.23 55.40
N SER A 76 6.63 -12.35 54.65
CA SER A 76 5.36 -13.06 54.92
C SER A 76 4.50 -12.50 56.07
N GLU A 77 3.27 -12.11 55.69
CA GLU A 77 2.01 -11.81 56.41
C GLU A 77 1.95 -11.80 57.95
N LYS A 78 1.33 -10.76 58.53
CA LYS A 78 0.00 -10.81 59.21
C LYS A 78 -0.35 -9.53 60.00
N ALA A 79 -1.64 -9.43 60.27
CA ALA A 79 -2.46 -8.31 60.70
C ALA A 79 -2.34 -7.84 62.17
N CYS A 80 -2.94 -6.66 62.38
CA CYS A 80 -3.67 -6.18 63.57
C CYS A 80 -2.90 -5.74 64.83
N ALA A 81 -3.00 -4.44 65.16
CA ALA A 81 -3.56 -3.89 66.41
C ALA A 81 -2.99 -2.49 66.74
N ARG A 82 -3.87 -1.55 67.12
CA ARG A 82 -3.52 -0.31 67.84
C ARG A 82 -3.17 -0.62 69.30
N PRO A 83 -2.45 0.26 70.02
CA PRO A 83 -3.15 1.22 70.87
C PRO A 83 -2.52 2.63 70.95
N GLU A 84 -3.31 3.55 71.49
CA GLU A 84 -3.05 4.97 71.75
C GLU A 84 -1.91 5.22 72.77
N THR A 85 -1.27 6.39 72.68
CA THR A 85 -1.02 7.26 73.85
C THR A 85 -0.64 8.69 73.44
N ARG A 86 -1.21 9.66 74.16
CA ARG A 86 -1.08 11.12 74.05
C ARG A 86 0.28 11.63 74.59
N ARG A 87 0.79 12.75 74.06
CA ARG A 87 0.93 14.06 74.78
C ARG A 87 1.64 15.16 73.96
N SER A 88 1.15 16.40 74.15
CA SER A 88 1.77 17.75 74.03
C SER A 88 2.44 18.15 72.71
N GLY A 89 2.10 19.23 71.99
CA GLY A 89 1.42 20.46 72.35
C GLY A 89 2.40 21.65 72.36
N VAL A 90 2.52 22.38 71.25
CA VAL A 90 2.90 23.81 71.21
C VAL A 90 2.17 24.47 70.04
N VAL A 91 1.39 25.50 70.37
CA VAL A 91 0.61 26.36 69.46
C VAL A 91 1.30 27.72 69.42
N TYR A 92 1.56 28.24 68.22
CA TYR A 92 1.90 29.66 68.04
C TYR A 92 0.73 30.36 67.34
N THR A 93 0.15 31.34 68.03
CA THR A 93 -0.88 32.27 67.55
C THR A 93 -0.23 33.60 67.14
N LEU A 94 -0.52 34.08 65.94
CA LEU A 94 -0.29 35.45 65.47
C LEU A 94 -1.49 35.93 64.63
N PRO A 95 -1.74 37.25 64.53
CA PRO A 95 -3.03 37.86 64.82
C PRO A 95 -3.98 37.97 63.61
N PHE A 96 -5.27 37.89 63.91
CA PHE A 96 -6.37 38.13 62.98
C PHE A 96 -6.49 39.63 62.68
N ARG A 97 -6.07 40.04 61.48
CA ARG A 97 -6.38 41.36 60.91
C ARG A 97 -7.48 41.16 59.86
N SER A 98 -8.64 41.76 60.09
CA SER A 98 -9.73 41.80 59.13
C SER A 98 -9.27 42.49 57.84
N VAL A 99 -9.14 41.73 56.76
CA VAL A 99 -8.95 42.27 55.41
C VAL A 99 -10.24 42.02 54.65
N SER A 100 -10.84 43.13 54.25
CA SER A 100 -11.94 43.25 53.29
C SER A 100 -11.82 42.23 52.16
N THR A 101 -12.85 41.42 51.97
CA THR A 101 -13.04 40.58 50.78
C THR A 101 -13.21 41.47 49.57
N ARG A 102 -12.10 41.91 48.98
CA ARG A 102 -12.08 42.27 47.56
C ARG A 102 -12.38 40.99 46.80
N ASN A 103 -13.61 40.92 46.35
CA ASN A 103 -14.10 39.97 45.36
C ASN A 103 -13.33 40.22 44.04
N THR A 104 -12.07 39.79 43.96
CA THR A 104 -11.42 39.57 42.68
C THR A 104 -12.04 38.31 42.12
N ARG A 105 -13.08 38.46 41.30
CA ARG A 105 -13.33 37.52 40.22
C ARG A 105 -11.99 37.36 39.50
N SER A 106 -11.25 36.30 39.77
CA SER A 106 -10.24 35.84 38.83
C SER A 106 -11.03 35.58 37.57
N ALA A 107 -10.87 36.42 36.56
CA ALA A 107 -11.29 36.05 35.23
C ALA A 107 -10.66 34.68 34.99
N MET A 108 -11.47 33.63 34.76
CA MET A 108 -10.94 32.37 34.28
C MET A 108 -10.19 32.73 33.00
N GLU A 109 -8.86 32.67 33.05
CA GLU A 109 -8.03 32.95 31.90
C GLU A 109 -8.36 31.87 30.87
N VAL A 110 -9.14 32.24 29.84
CA VAL A 110 -9.59 31.30 28.82
C VAL A 110 -8.35 30.80 28.10
N ARG A 111 -8.07 29.50 28.24
CA ARG A 111 -6.88 28.90 27.64
C ARG A 111 -6.99 28.98 26.12
N THR A 112 -5.96 29.54 25.48
CA THR A 112 -5.86 29.58 24.02
C THR A 112 -5.22 28.30 23.49
N VAL A 113 -5.82 27.68 22.48
CA VAL A 113 -5.29 26.49 21.79
C VAL A 113 -5.02 26.84 20.34
N LEU A 114 -3.78 26.64 19.89
CA LEU A 114 -3.41 26.76 18.48
C LEU A 114 -3.51 25.38 17.84
N CYS A 115 -4.43 25.20 16.90
CA CYS A 115 -4.54 23.99 16.10
C CYS A 115 -3.93 24.22 14.71
N VAL A 116 -3.13 23.28 14.22
CA VAL A 116 -2.50 23.37 12.88
C VAL A 116 -2.71 22.08 12.11
N ALA A 117 -3.40 22.16 10.96
CA ALA A 117 -3.59 21.04 10.04
C ALA A 117 -2.58 21.07 8.87
N GLU A 118 -2.47 19.97 8.14
CA GLU A 118 -1.53 19.88 7.01
C GLU A 118 -1.97 20.71 5.78
N LYS A 119 -3.28 20.86 5.58
CA LYS A 119 -3.87 21.47 4.38
C LYS A 119 -5.04 22.40 4.73
N PRO A 120 -5.29 23.46 3.94
CA PRO A 120 -6.37 24.42 4.21
C PRO A 120 -7.77 23.80 4.22
N SER A 121 -8.01 22.80 3.35
CA SER A 121 -9.29 22.08 3.27
C SER A 121 -9.59 21.32 4.58
N ILE A 122 -8.58 20.68 5.15
CA ILE A 122 -8.68 19.92 6.40
C ILE A 122 -8.89 20.87 7.59
N ALA A 123 -8.12 21.95 7.69
CA ALA A 123 -8.32 22.97 8.73
C ALA A 123 -9.74 23.53 8.71
N LYS A 124 -10.27 23.84 7.52
CA LYS A 124 -11.65 24.30 7.35
C LYS A 124 -12.68 23.27 7.82
N ALA A 125 -12.49 22.00 7.45
CA ALA A 125 -13.41 20.93 7.83
C ALA A 125 -13.43 20.73 9.35
N ILE A 126 -12.26 20.63 9.97
CA ILE A 126 -12.13 20.46 11.43
C ILE A 126 -12.75 21.65 12.17
N ALA A 127 -12.44 22.89 11.76
CA ALA A 127 -12.99 24.08 12.38
C ALA A 127 -14.53 24.09 12.33
N ASN A 128 -15.15 23.71 11.20
CA ASN A 128 -16.61 23.62 11.08
C ASN A 128 -17.23 22.45 11.85
N HIS A 129 -16.45 21.40 12.14
CA HIS A 129 -16.92 20.27 12.94
C HIS A 129 -16.86 20.54 14.45
N LEU A 130 -15.86 21.28 14.90
CA LEU A 130 -15.67 21.60 16.30
C LEU A 130 -16.38 22.90 16.71
N GLY A 131 -16.31 23.95 15.89
CA GLY A 131 -16.86 25.26 16.20
C GLY A 131 -18.31 25.43 15.73
N ASP A 132 -19.19 25.90 16.62
CA ASP A 132 -20.57 26.27 16.26
C ASP A 132 -20.62 27.60 15.51
N ARG A 133 -19.74 28.54 15.85
CA ARG A 133 -19.58 29.84 15.17
C ARG A 133 -18.10 30.10 14.88
N VAL A 134 -17.71 29.92 13.63
CA VAL A 134 -16.32 30.07 13.17
C VAL A 134 -16.13 31.43 12.51
N ILE A 135 -15.21 32.23 13.04
CA ILE A 135 -14.77 33.49 12.43
C ILE A 135 -13.54 33.17 11.56
N THR A 136 -13.53 33.65 10.31
CA THR A 136 -12.47 33.34 9.36
C THR A 136 -11.70 34.59 8.96
N HIS A 137 -10.37 34.51 9.01
CA HIS A 137 -9.45 35.56 8.57
C HIS A 137 -8.40 34.98 7.62
N ASN A 138 -8.04 35.71 6.57
CA ASN A 138 -6.89 35.33 5.74
C ASN A 138 -5.60 35.65 6.51
N ILE A 139 -4.55 34.86 6.31
CA ILE A 139 -3.24 35.20 6.89
C ILE A 139 -2.56 36.29 6.07
N GLN A 140 -1.76 37.12 6.73
CA GLN A 140 -0.97 38.14 6.05
C GLN A 140 0.09 37.47 5.16
N GLY A 141 0.20 37.90 3.90
CA GLY A 141 1.21 37.40 2.96
C GLY A 141 0.88 36.06 2.26
N ASN A 142 -0.25 35.42 2.56
CA ASN A 142 -0.70 34.22 1.83
C ASN A 142 -2.24 34.13 1.80
N PRO A 143 -2.89 34.23 0.61
CA PRO A 143 -4.34 34.23 0.51
C PRO A 143 -4.99 32.84 0.61
N TYR A 144 -4.21 31.77 0.51
CA TYR A 144 -4.70 30.39 0.47
C TYR A 144 -4.87 29.79 1.87
N VAL A 145 -4.09 30.26 2.85
CA VAL A 145 -4.16 29.82 4.25
C VAL A 145 -5.00 30.81 5.06
N LYS A 146 -5.79 30.28 5.98
CA LYS A 146 -6.72 31.05 6.82
C LYS A 146 -6.57 30.68 8.29
N ASN A 147 -6.96 31.60 9.16
CA ASN A 147 -7.21 31.37 10.57
C ASN A 147 -8.72 31.24 10.77
N TYR A 148 -9.12 30.18 11.46
CA TYR A 148 -10.48 29.87 11.86
C TYR A 148 -10.54 29.96 13.38
N GLU A 149 -11.18 31.01 13.90
CA GLU A 149 -11.29 31.28 15.32
C GLU A 149 -12.68 30.87 15.82
N PHE A 150 -12.71 30.08 16.89
CA PHE A 150 -13.94 29.59 17.52
C PHE A 150 -13.68 29.18 18.96
N ASP A 151 -14.74 29.09 19.77
CA ASP A 151 -14.66 28.54 21.11
C ASP A 151 -15.02 27.06 21.12
N TYR A 152 -14.33 26.26 21.92
CA TYR A 152 -14.61 24.83 22.07
C TYR A 152 -14.28 24.34 23.47
N THR A 153 -15.09 23.39 23.97
CA THR A 153 -14.88 22.77 25.28
C THR A 153 -14.18 21.43 25.11
N PHE A 154 -12.87 21.42 25.34
CA PHE A 154 -12.09 20.17 25.36
C PHE A 154 -12.31 19.43 26.69
N ARG A 155 -12.25 18.09 26.64
CA ARG A 155 -12.37 17.25 27.84
C ARG A 155 -11.22 17.49 28.83
N GLN A 156 -10.03 17.78 28.31
CA GLN A 156 -8.78 17.93 29.07
C GLN A 156 -8.58 19.34 29.61
N TRP A 157 -9.07 20.36 28.90
CA TRP A 157 -8.72 21.75 29.15
C TRP A 157 -9.92 22.64 29.44
N GLY A 158 -11.14 22.10 29.39
CA GLY A 158 -12.36 22.87 29.55
C GLY A 158 -12.60 23.82 28.39
N HIS A 159 -13.28 24.93 28.67
CA HIS A 159 -13.61 25.93 27.67
C HIS A 159 -12.35 26.69 27.20
N CYS A 160 -12.06 26.61 25.90
CA CYS A 160 -10.88 27.17 25.28
C CYS A 160 -11.25 28.05 24.09
N SER A 161 -10.46 29.09 23.86
CA SER A 161 -10.48 29.85 22.60
C SER A 161 -9.51 29.19 21.62
N VAL A 162 -9.99 28.81 20.45
CA VAL A 162 -9.25 28.00 19.48
C VAL A 162 -8.95 28.81 18.23
N THR A 163 -7.69 28.81 17.81
CA THR A 163 -7.29 29.24 16.48
C THR A 163 -6.87 28.02 15.68
N MET A 164 -7.67 27.64 14.68
CA MET A 164 -7.31 26.60 13.72
C MET A 164 -6.71 27.23 12.46
N THR A 165 -5.55 26.76 12.04
CA THR A 165 -4.91 27.17 10.78
C THR A 165 -4.30 25.95 10.08
N SER A 166 -3.57 26.15 8.99
CA SER A 166 -2.88 25.06 8.30
C SER A 166 -1.52 25.46 7.76
N VAL A 167 -0.72 24.44 7.45
CA VAL A 167 0.42 24.55 6.54
C VAL A 167 -0.01 24.22 5.09
N LEU A 168 0.96 24.06 4.19
CA LEU A 168 0.79 23.62 2.80
C LEU A 168 1.74 22.44 2.50
N GLY A 169 1.76 21.45 3.40
CA GLY A 169 2.81 20.42 3.46
C GLY A 169 3.99 20.86 4.32
N HIS A 170 5.21 20.43 3.96
CA HIS A 170 6.44 20.78 4.68
C HIS A 170 6.64 22.30 4.79
N LEU A 171 6.96 22.74 5.99
CA LEU A 171 7.27 24.13 6.35
C LEU A 171 8.78 24.39 6.26
N LEU A 172 9.59 23.37 6.60
CA LEU A 172 11.04 23.46 6.60
C LEU A 172 11.64 22.95 5.28
N SER A 173 12.83 23.44 4.98
CA SER A 173 13.65 23.07 3.84
C SER A 173 15.04 22.68 4.33
N HIS A 174 15.64 21.69 3.66
CA HIS A 174 16.94 21.15 3.98
C HIS A 174 17.90 21.46 2.82
N GLU A 175 18.94 22.25 3.08
CA GLU A 175 20.01 22.51 2.11
C GLU A 175 21.36 22.30 2.78
N PHE A 176 22.40 22.03 1.98
CA PHE A 176 23.77 22.12 2.49
C PHE A 176 24.15 23.58 2.79
N GLU A 177 25.08 23.80 3.72
CA GLU A 177 25.63 25.12 4.00
C GLU A 177 26.04 25.86 2.70
N PRO A 178 25.94 27.20 2.64
CA PRO A 178 26.15 27.97 1.40
C PRO A 178 27.45 27.67 0.63
N ARG A 179 28.53 27.30 1.32
CA ARG A 179 29.82 26.90 0.72
C ARG A 179 29.72 25.65 -0.17
N TYR A 180 28.74 24.79 0.03
CA TYR A 180 28.49 23.57 -0.73
C TYR A 180 27.38 23.72 -1.78
N LYS A 181 26.78 24.91 -1.91
CA LYS A 181 25.64 25.14 -2.82
C LYS A 181 26.04 25.06 -4.29
N SER A 182 27.23 25.56 -4.65
CA SER A 182 27.76 25.42 -6.00
C SER A 182 28.18 23.97 -6.27
N TRP A 183 27.92 23.49 -7.49
CA TRP A 183 28.26 22.14 -7.88
C TRP A 183 29.77 21.91 -7.99
N THR A 184 30.53 23.00 -8.20
CA THR A 184 31.98 22.97 -8.38
C THR A 184 32.75 23.52 -7.17
N SER A 185 32.07 23.85 -6.07
CA SER A 185 32.74 24.41 -4.87
C SER A 185 33.35 23.35 -3.96
N CYS A 186 33.02 22.07 -4.15
CA CYS A 186 33.60 20.96 -3.40
C CYS A 186 33.66 19.70 -4.27
N ASP A 187 34.46 18.72 -3.84
CA ASP A 187 34.32 17.36 -4.36
C ASP A 187 32.92 16.81 -3.97
N PRO A 188 32.19 16.12 -4.86
CA PRO A 188 30.90 15.54 -4.52
C PRO A 188 30.93 14.59 -3.32
N SER A 189 32.04 13.89 -3.04
CA SER A 189 32.15 13.01 -1.88
C SER A 189 32.09 13.76 -0.55
N ALA A 190 32.49 15.03 -0.53
CA ALA A 190 32.43 15.85 0.68
C ALA A 190 30.99 16.11 1.16
N LEU A 191 29.99 15.92 0.29
CA LEU A 191 28.57 16.10 0.64
C LEU A 191 28.03 15.00 1.57
N PHE A 192 28.72 13.87 1.71
CA PHE A 192 28.36 12.85 2.70
C PHE A 192 28.54 13.36 4.14
N ASP A 193 29.52 14.22 4.39
CA ASP A 193 29.81 14.79 5.72
C ASP A 193 29.39 16.27 5.85
N ALA A 194 29.02 16.92 4.75
CA ALA A 194 28.63 18.31 4.74
C ALA A 194 27.44 18.57 5.69
N ARG A 195 27.51 19.66 6.46
CA ARG A 195 26.43 20.04 7.35
C ARG A 195 25.21 20.50 6.54
N ILE A 196 24.03 20.03 6.97
CA ILE A 196 22.73 20.43 6.43
C ILE A 196 22.14 21.51 7.34
N GLU A 197 21.72 22.60 6.73
CA GLU A 197 20.97 23.67 7.37
C GLU A 197 19.47 23.44 7.14
N VAL A 198 18.70 23.58 8.22
CA VAL A 198 17.24 23.47 8.20
C VAL A 198 16.65 24.84 8.47
N PHE A 199 15.83 25.34 7.55
CA PHE A 199 15.24 26.68 7.63
C PHE A 199 13.83 26.69 7.06
N VAL A 200 13.06 27.74 7.35
CA VAL A 200 11.72 27.91 6.78
C VAL A 200 11.84 28.24 5.29
N GLY A 201 11.21 27.45 4.43
CA GLY A 201 11.24 27.72 2.99
C GLY A 201 10.62 29.08 2.65
N SER A 202 11.11 29.75 1.60
CA SER A 202 10.70 31.12 1.26
C SER A 202 9.18 31.27 1.07
N ASN A 203 8.53 30.27 0.47
CA ASN A 203 7.08 30.26 0.25
C ASN A 203 6.26 29.99 1.54
N SER A 204 6.94 29.50 2.58
CA SER A 204 6.37 29.10 3.87
C SER A 204 6.57 30.18 4.95
N GLU A 205 7.37 31.22 4.71
CA GLU A 205 7.61 32.32 5.66
C GLU A 205 6.32 32.96 6.18
N PRO A 206 5.32 33.33 5.34
CA PRO A 206 4.08 33.92 5.85
C PRO A 206 3.30 32.99 6.78
N ILE A 207 3.37 31.67 6.53
CA ILE A 207 2.72 30.64 7.32
C ILE A 207 3.46 30.46 8.65
N ALA A 208 4.78 30.38 8.63
CA ALA A 208 5.60 30.28 9.83
C ALA A 208 5.42 31.50 10.75
N ASP A 209 5.36 32.70 10.19
CA ASP A 209 5.08 33.92 10.95
C ASP A 209 3.68 33.93 11.55
N ASN A 210 2.69 33.36 10.85
CA ASN A 210 1.35 33.18 11.38
C ASN A 210 1.34 32.20 12.58
N ILE A 211 2.02 31.07 12.45
CA ILE A 211 2.17 30.09 13.54
C ILE A 211 2.86 30.75 14.74
N LYS A 212 3.98 31.44 14.52
CA LYS A 212 4.71 32.17 15.57
C LYS A 212 3.83 33.19 16.29
N ARG A 213 3.03 33.96 15.56
CA ARG A 213 2.14 34.99 16.11
C ARG A 213 1.13 34.40 17.10
N HIS A 214 0.46 33.30 16.70
CA HIS A 214 -0.54 32.64 17.54
C HIS A 214 0.09 31.81 18.67
N ALA A 215 1.25 31.21 18.42
CA ALA A 215 2.01 30.44 19.40
C ALA A 215 2.39 31.26 20.65
N ARG A 216 2.64 32.58 20.51
CA ARG A 216 2.98 33.49 21.64
C ARG A 216 1.94 33.49 22.76
N ARG A 217 0.67 33.26 22.43
CA ARG A 217 -0.46 33.29 23.38
C ARG A 217 -1.07 31.91 23.61
N ALA A 218 -0.68 30.92 22.82
CA ALA A 218 -1.18 29.56 22.95
C ALA A 218 -0.66 28.90 24.22
N GLY A 219 -1.58 28.33 25.02
CA GLY A 219 -1.24 27.46 26.13
C GLY A 219 -0.93 26.02 25.67
N VAL A 220 -1.48 25.61 24.52
CA VAL A 220 -1.25 24.29 23.90
C VAL A 220 -1.21 24.43 22.38
N LEU A 221 -0.29 23.70 21.75
CA LEU A 221 -0.27 23.43 20.31
C LEU A 221 -0.91 22.06 20.04
N PHE A 222 -1.93 22.02 19.17
CA PHE A 222 -2.62 20.79 18.80
C PHE A 222 -2.40 20.49 17.32
N ILE A 223 -1.69 19.42 17.01
CA ILE A 223 -1.35 18.99 15.66
C ILE A 223 -2.48 18.17 15.04
N TRP A 224 -2.90 18.58 13.84
CA TRP A 224 -3.98 17.97 13.04
C TRP A 224 -3.50 17.66 11.61
N THR A 225 -2.23 17.31 11.45
CA THR A 225 -1.67 16.82 10.17
C THR A 225 -2.27 15.46 9.79
N ASP A 226 -2.12 15.02 8.53
CA ASP A 226 -2.59 13.67 8.17
C ASP A 226 -1.84 12.61 9.01
N CYS A 227 -2.45 11.46 9.32
CA CYS A 227 -1.91 10.50 10.32
C CYS A 227 -0.97 9.45 9.72
N ASP A 228 -0.06 9.88 8.84
CA ASP A 228 1.06 9.09 8.32
C ASP A 228 2.41 9.62 8.85
N ARG A 229 3.51 8.95 8.48
CA ARG A 229 4.85 9.34 8.92
C ARG A 229 5.21 10.77 8.48
N GLU A 230 4.83 11.15 7.26
CA GLU A 230 5.06 12.51 6.74
C GLU A 230 4.32 13.56 7.59
N GLY A 231 3.06 13.30 7.93
CA GLY A 231 2.27 14.16 8.80
C GLY A 231 2.81 14.26 10.22
N GLU A 232 3.38 13.19 10.80
CA GLU A 232 4.10 13.25 12.07
C GLU A 232 5.34 14.16 11.96
N HIS A 233 6.13 14.03 10.89
CA HIS A 233 7.30 14.88 10.65
C HIS A 233 6.91 16.36 10.49
N ILE A 234 5.91 16.66 9.67
CA ILE A 234 5.35 18.02 9.54
C ILE A 234 4.85 18.55 10.90
N GLY A 235 4.27 17.69 11.74
CA GLY A 235 3.91 18.01 13.11
C GLY A 235 5.10 18.52 13.94
N THR A 236 6.25 17.84 13.84
CA THR A 236 7.49 18.27 14.51
C THR A 236 8.06 19.58 13.94
N GLU A 237 7.94 19.82 12.63
CA GLU A 237 8.31 21.09 12.01
C GLU A 237 7.48 22.25 12.56
N ILE A 238 6.15 22.08 12.60
CA ILE A 238 5.21 23.07 13.16
C ILE A 238 5.58 23.38 14.62
N ARG A 239 5.81 22.33 15.42
CA ARG A 239 6.25 22.48 16.82
C ARG A 239 7.55 23.26 16.93
N SER A 240 8.54 22.96 16.10
CA SER A 240 9.84 23.64 16.13
C SER A 240 9.68 25.14 15.84
N VAL A 241 8.84 25.51 14.88
CA VAL A 241 8.57 26.91 14.51
C VAL A 241 7.76 27.63 15.59
N ALA A 242 6.75 26.97 16.17
CA ALA A 242 5.99 27.52 17.28
C ALA A 242 6.86 27.76 18.53
N ALA A 243 7.77 26.82 18.83
CA ALA A 243 8.67 26.88 19.98
C ALA A 243 9.66 28.05 19.93
N GLN A 244 9.99 28.56 18.74
CA GLN A 244 10.81 29.76 18.58
C GLN A 244 10.16 31.01 19.21
N SER A 245 8.82 31.07 19.27
CA SER A 245 8.08 32.18 19.89
C SER A 245 7.53 31.84 21.28
N ASN A 246 7.35 30.56 21.60
CA ASN A 246 6.90 30.10 22.90
C ASN A 246 7.56 28.76 23.25
N GLN A 247 8.66 28.79 24.00
CA GLN A 247 9.43 27.60 24.36
C GLN A 247 8.64 26.57 25.16
N ALA A 248 7.54 26.95 25.83
CA ALA A 248 6.70 26.01 26.57
C ALA A 248 6.03 24.98 25.65
N LEU A 249 5.74 25.35 24.39
CA LEU A 249 5.14 24.45 23.41
C LEU A 249 6.10 23.34 22.95
N GLY A 250 7.41 23.58 23.04
CA GLY A 250 8.43 22.56 22.74
C GLY A 250 8.72 21.60 23.89
N ARG A 251 8.11 21.78 25.07
CA ARG A 251 8.28 20.91 26.23
C ARG A 251 7.16 19.86 26.29
N ALA A 252 7.38 18.82 27.09
CA ALA A 252 6.37 17.78 27.34
C ALA A 252 5.03 18.41 27.80
N GLY A 253 3.93 18.00 27.17
CA GLY A 253 2.59 18.52 27.42
C GLY A 253 2.26 19.88 26.78
N GLY A 254 3.23 20.55 26.13
CA GLY A 254 3.00 21.80 25.40
C GLY A 254 2.46 21.61 23.98
N THR A 255 2.74 20.45 23.38
CA THR A 255 2.24 20.03 22.06
C THR A 255 1.55 18.68 22.19
N VAL A 256 0.41 18.52 21.54
CA VAL A 256 -0.33 17.26 21.45
C VAL A 256 -0.79 16.98 20.03
N ARG A 257 -1.15 15.72 19.75
CA ARG A 257 -1.45 15.15 18.44
C ARG A 257 -2.86 14.58 18.38
N ALA A 258 -3.63 14.93 17.33
CA ALA A 258 -4.93 14.33 17.05
C ALA A 258 -4.78 13.16 16.07
N HIS A 259 -5.37 12.01 16.38
CA HIS A 259 -5.41 10.84 15.49
C HIS A 259 -6.78 10.67 14.82
N PHE A 260 -6.81 10.66 13.49
CA PHE A 260 -8.03 10.50 12.70
C PHE A 260 -7.75 9.79 11.37
N SER A 261 -8.72 9.00 10.90
CA SER A 261 -8.62 8.26 9.62
C SER A 261 -9.62 8.73 8.56
N ASN A 262 -10.53 9.64 8.93
CA ASN A 262 -11.42 10.35 8.04
C ASN A 262 -11.83 11.69 8.68
N ILE A 263 -12.49 12.53 7.88
CA ILE A 263 -12.91 13.88 8.31
C ILE A 263 -14.39 13.94 8.72
N GLU A 264 -15.03 12.82 9.07
CA GLU A 264 -16.42 12.85 9.56
C GLU A 264 -16.50 13.53 10.93
N ARG A 265 -17.55 14.32 11.17
CA ARG A 265 -17.73 15.10 12.41
C ARG A 265 -17.53 14.26 13.68
N THR A 266 -18.13 13.07 13.72
CA THR A 266 -18.02 12.15 14.87
C THR A 266 -16.59 11.72 15.12
N HIS A 267 -15.84 11.41 14.07
CA HIS A 267 -14.44 11.00 14.16
C HIS A 267 -13.53 12.16 14.60
N ILE A 268 -13.77 13.37 14.10
CA ILE A 268 -13.00 14.57 14.47
C ILE A 268 -13.26 14.96 15.94
N ILE A 269 -14.51 14.91 16.40
CA ILE A 269 -14.85 15.17 17.81
C ILE A 269 -14.16 14.14 18.72
N HIS A 270 -14.17 12.86 18.33
CA HIS A 270 -13.49 11.81 19.07
C HIS A 270 -11.98 12.04 19.17
N ALA A 271 -11.33 12.43 18.06
CA ALA A 271 -9.91 12.79 18.02
C ALA A 271 -9.59 13.99 18.92
N ALA A 272 -10.43 15.03 18.91
CA ALA A 272 -10.27 16.21 19.77
C ALA A 272 -10.34 15.87 21.26
N HIS A 273 -11.03 14.80 21.63
CA HIS A 273 -11.17 14.33 23.01
C HIS A 273 -10.14 13.27 23.43
N ARG A 274 -9.25 12.85 22.52
CA ARG A 274 -8.18 11.87 22.80
C ARG A 274 -6.84 12.34 22.22
N PRO A 275 -6.31 13.49 22.71
CA PRO A 275 -4.98 13.93 22.33
C PRO A 275 -3.93 12.89 22.75
N ALA A 276 -2.95 12.68 21.89
CA ALA A 276 -1.77 11.86 22.14
C ALA A 276 -0.50 12.72 22.03
N ASP A 277 0.67 12.13 22.27
CA ASP A 277 1.95 12.75 21.95
C ASP A 277 2.29 12.56 20.47
N LEU A 278 3.14 13.43 19.92
CA LEU A 278 3.73 13.21 18.59
C LEU A 278 4.62 11.96 18.61
N ASP A 279 4.58 11.17 17.55
CA ASP A 279 5.45 10.00 17.42
C ASP A 279 6.82 10.41 16.88
N GLU A 280 7.75 10.68 17.80
CA GLU A 280 9.12 11.09 17.44
C GLU A 280 9.86 10.03 16.61
N ALA A 281 9.57 8.74 16.80
CA ALA A 281 10.23 7.68 16.03
C ALA A 281 9.81 7.74 14.56
N GLN A 282 8.52 7.94 14.30
CA GLN A 282 8.01 8.13 12.93
C GLN A 282 8.54 9.42 12.30
N ALA A 283 8.54 10.53 13.04
CA ALA A 283 9.09 11.78 12.54
C ALA A 283 10.60 11.70 12.23
N ASN A 284 11.36 11.00 13.06
CA ASN A 284 12.80 10.78 12.86
C ASN A 284 13.10 9.84 11.70
N ALA A 285 12.22 8.87 11.41
CA ALA A 285 12.34 8.02 10.23
C ALA A 285 12.27 8.85 8.93
N VAL A 286 11.33 9.81 8.86
CA VAL A 286 11.22 10.76 7.72
C VAL A 286 12.41 11.69 7.67
N ALA A 287 12.84 12.26 8.80
CA ALA A 287 14.03 13.11 8.87
C ALA A 287 15.28 12.40 8.32
N SER A 288 15.49 11.15 8.75
CA SER A 288 16.59 10.29 8.30
C SER A 288 16.51 10.01 6.80
N ARG A 289 15.30 9.74 6.27
CA ARG A 289 15.05 9.54 4.84
C ARG A 289 15.39 10.79 4.03
N ILE A 290 14.93 11.97 4.47
CA ILE A 290 15.20 13.26 3.81
C ILE A 290 16.70 13.52 3.73
N GLU A 291 17.42 13.34 4.84
CA GLU A 291 18.87 13.54 4.90
C GLU A 291 19.62 12.56 3.99
N LEU A 292 19.30 11.26 4.07
CA LEU A 292 19.93 10.23 3.25
C LEU A 292 19.70 10.48 1.77
N ASP A 293 18.45 10.77 1.37
CA ASP A 293 18.10 11.02 -0.03
C ASP A 293 18.78 12.31 -0.54
N LEU A 294 18.93 13.36 0.29
CA LEU A 294 19.67 14.58 -0.05
C LEU A 294 21.17 14.31 -0.24
N ARG A 295 21.81 13.63 0.73
CA ARG A 295 23.26 13.33 0.69
C ARG A 295 23.61 12.44 -0.49
N VAL A 296 22.95 11.29 -0.59
CA VAL A 296 23.19 10.31 -1.67
C VAL A 296 22.82 10.92 -3.02
N GLY A 297 21.64 11.54 -3.10
CA GLY A 297 21.14 12.14 -4.34
C GLY A 297 22.07 13.23 -4.86
N ALA A 298 22.44 14.20 -4.02
CA ALA A 298 23.31 15.29 -4.43
C ALA A 298 24.73 14.81 -4.79
N SER A 299 25.33 13.92 -3.99
CA SER A 299 26.69 13.42 -4.23
C SER A 299 26.80 12.72 -5.58
N PHE A 300 25.96 11.70 -5.80
CA PHE A 300 26.00 10.93 -7.04
C PHE A 300 25.53 11.75 -8.24
N THR A 301 24.48 12.56 -8.11
CA THR A 301 24.00 13.41 -9.21
C THR A 301 25.07 14.39 -9.67
N ARG A 302 25.75 15.07 -8.74
CA ARG A 302 26.83 16.00 -9.09
C ARG A 302 28.00 15.25 -9.72
N HIS A 303 28.42 14.14 -9.13
CA HIS A 303 29.53 13.35 -9.66
C HIS A 303 29.24 12.88 -11.09
N LEU A 304 28.09 12.24 -11.33
CA LEU A 304 27.71 11.71 -12.64
C LEU A 304 27.56 12.84 -13.66
N THR A 305 26.82 13.90 -13.32
CA THR A 305 26.57 15.01 -14.25
C THR A 305 27.85 15.76 -14.60
N LEU A 306 28.73 16.04 -13.64
CA LEU A 306 29.98 16.76 -13.90
C LEU A 306 30.96 15.89 -14.71
N SER A 307 31.09 14.62 -14.37
CA SER A 307 32.00 13.68 -15.05
C SER A 307 31.55 13.40 -16.48
N LEU A 308 30.24 13.31 -16.71
CA LEU A 308 29.67 13.03 -18.03
C LEU A 308 29.39 14.31 -18.85
N ARG A 309 29.50 15.51 -18.27
CA ARG A 309 29.21 16.79 -18.94
C ARG A 309 29.86 16.91 -20.34
N PRO A 310 31.15 16.57 -20.56
CA PRO A 310 31.75 16.68 -21.88
C PRO A 310 31.07 15.77 -22.93
N VAL A 311 30.58 14.60 -22.51
CA VAL A 311 29.84 13.66 -23.36
C VAL A 311 28.42 14.16 -23.62
N LEU A 312 27.75 14.63 -22.56
CA LEU A 312 26.37 15.13 -22.61
C LEU A 312 26.22 16.38 -23.48
N GLN A 313 27.22 17.27 -23.49
CA GLN A 313 27.21 18.48 -24.34
C GLN A 313 27.43 18.19 -25.82
N ARG A 314 28.03 17.03 -26.17
CA ARG A 314 28.25 16.61 -27.56
C ARG A 314 27.05 15.88 -28.16
N GLY A 315 26.27 15.18 -27.33
CA GLY A 315 24.98 14.65 -27.75
C GLY A 315 23.95 15.76 -27.69
N ASN A 316 23.18 16.00 -28.75
CA ASN A 316 22.05 16.95 -28.75
C ASN A 316 20.90 16.46 -27.84
N LEU A 317 21.19 16.27 -26.56
CA LEU A 317 20.28 15.80 -25.53
C LEU A 317 19.44 16.98 -25.02
N SER A 318 18.21 16.69 -24.60
CA SER A 318 17.34 17.67 -23.94
C SER A 318 17.99 18.20 -22.66
N GLU A 319 17.59 19.39 -22.19
CA GLU A 319 18.06 19.92 -20.90
C GLU A 319 17.82 18.95 -19.73
N ALA A 320 16.69 18.22 -19.75
CA ALA A 320 16.39 17.19 -18.75
C ALA A 320 17.41 16.03 -18.78
N SER A 321 17.88 15.65 -19.96
CA SER A 321 18.91 14.61 -20.17
C SER A 321 20.35 15.11 -19.95
N GLN A 322 20.56 16.43 -19.87
CA GLN A 322 21.86 17.02 -19.52
C GLN A 322 22.14 16.96 -18.01
N LEU A 323 21.11 16.69 -17.19
CA LEU A 323 21.21 16.47 -15.75
C LEU A 323 21.01 14.99 -15.43
N ILE A 324 22.10 14.30 -15.10
CA ILE A 324 22.08 12.89 -14.71
C ILE A 324 21.84 12.78 -13.21
N SER A 325 20.56 12.73 -12.85
CA SER A 325 20.12 12.49 -11.47
C SER A 325 20.35 11.05 -11.02
N TYR A 326 20.75 10.90 -9.77
CA TYR A 326 20.76 9.64 -9.04
C TYR A 326 19.84 9.74 -7.82
N GLY A 327 19.12 8.66 -7.54
CA GLY A 327 18.29 8.54 -6.35
C GLY A 327 18.32 7.09 -5.84
N SER A 328 18.45 6.93 -4.53
CA SER A 328 18.62 5.64 -3.84
C SER A 328 17.49 4.64 -4.15
N CYS A 329 16.26 5.11 -4.35
CA CYS A 329 15.12 4.31 -4.79
C CYS A 329 14.83 4.43 -6.31
N GLN A 330 15.18 5.56 -6.92
CA GLN A 330 14.99 5.83 -8.35
C GLN A 330 15.76 4.81 -9.22
N PHE A 331 17.01 4.54 -8.84
CA PHE A 331 17.90 3.66 -9.60
C PHE A 331 17.45 2.19 -9.59
N PRO A 332 17.12 1.56 -8.45
CA PRO A 332 16.57 0.20 -8.44
C PRO A 332 15.25 0.07 -9.22
N THR A 333 14.39 1.10 -9.18
CA THR A 333 13.15 1.12 -9.99
C THR A 333 13.46 1.10 -11.49
N LEU A 334 14.44 1.89 -11.95
CA LEU A 334 14.94 1.83 -13.33
C LEU A 334 15.55 0.45 -13.65
N GLY A 335 16.28 -0.14 -12.69
CA GLY A 335 16.88 -1.47 -12.81
C GLY A 335 15.88 -2.56 -13.16
N PHE A 336 14.69 -2.58 -12.54
CA PHE A 336 13.64 -3.54 -12.89
C PHE A 336 13.19 -3.44 -14.36
N ILE A 337 13.09 -2.22 -14.88
CA ILE A 337 12.65 -1.95 -16.25
C ILE A 337 13.72 -2.38 -17.25
N VAL A 338 14.98 -2.04 -16.99
CA VAL A 338 16.11 -2.44 -17.85
C VAL A 338 16.31 -3.97 -17.82
N GLU A 339 16.19 -4.61 -16.66
CA GLU A 339 16.25 -6.07 -16.57
C GLU A 339 15.14 -6.72 -17.41
N ARG A 340 13.89 -6.24 -17.31
CA ARG A 340 12.81 -6.76 -18.16
C ARG A 340 13.09 -6.50 -19.63
N TYR A 341 13.56 -5.32 -19.99
CA TYR A 341 13.89 -4.97 -21.37
C TYR A 341 14.87 -5.96 -21.99
N TRP A 342 15.96 -6.30 -21.29
CA TRP A 342 16.92 -7.28 -21.76
C TRP A 342 16.36 -8.70 -21.83
N ARG A 343 15.50 -9.09 -20.87
CA ARG A 343 14.79 -10.38 -20.94
C ARG A 343 13.87 -10.49 -22.15
N VAL A 344 13.31 -9.38 -22.64
CA VAL A 344 12.54 -9.34 -23.89
C VAL A 344 13.45 -9.38 -25.11
N ARG A 345 14.49 -8.55 -25.15
CA ARG A 345 15.37 -8.38 -26.32
C ARG A 345 16.25 -9.60 -26.60
N ASN A 346 16.73 -10.26 -25.54
CA ASN A 346 17.61 -11.41 -25.63
C ASN A 346 16.85 -12.74 -25.63
N PHE A 347 15.51 -12.71 -25.66
CA PHE A 347 14.70 -13.92 -25.70
C PHE A 347 14.88 -14.62 -27.04
N ILE A 348 15.29 -15.89 -26.99
CA ILE A 348 15.37 -16.76 -28.17
C ILE A 348 14.12 -17.66 -28.16
N PRO A 349 13.13 -17.42 -29.03
CA PRO A 349 11.92 -18.21 -29.03
C PRO A 349 12.17 -19.63 -29.57
N GLU A 350 11.69 -20.62 -28.82
CA GLU A 350 11.90 -22.05 -29.06
C GLU A 350 10.62 -22.70 -29.58
N PRO A 351 10.68 -23.53 -30.65
CA PRO A 351 9.53 -24.27 -31.13
C PRO A 351 9.14 -25.37 -30.15
N PHE A 352 7.85 -25.58 -29.98
CA PHE A 352 7.31 -26.68 -29.19
C PHE A 352 6.12 -27.33 -29.90
N TRP A 353 5.84 -28.57 -29.55
CA TRP A 353 4.72 -29.34 -30.09
C TRP A 353 3.79 -29.81 -28.98
N SER A 354 2.49 -29.71 -29.21
CA SER A 354 1.46 -30.21 -28.30
C SER A 354 0.36 -30.94 -29.05
N ILE A 355 -0.20 -31.96 -28.42
CA ILE A 355 -1.35 -32.69 -28.96
C ILE A 355 -2.61 -31.96 -28.51
N LYS A 356 -3.35 -31.39 -29.47
CA LYS A 356 -4.67 -30.80 -29.25
C LYS A 356 -5.73 -31.87 -29.49
N LEU A 357 -6.62 -32.05 -28.52
CA LEU A 357 -7.65 -33.07 -28.56
C LEU A 357 -9.01 -32.41 -28.32
N MET A 358 -9.97 -32.61 -29.22
CA MET A 358 -11.31 -32.05 -29.12
C MET A 358 -12.35 -33.13 -29.42
N HIS A 359 -13.43 -33.12 -28.64
CA HIS A 359 -14.57 -34.01 -28.87
C HIS A 359 -15.87 -33.22 -28.78
N ARG A 360 -16.76 -33.43 -29.74
CA ARG A 360 -18.10 -32.82 -29.77
C ARG A 360 -19.10 -33.78 -29.13
N LYS A 361 -19.71 -33.37 -28.03
CA LYS A 361 -20.73 -34.15 -27.30
C LYS A 361 -21.92 -33.28 -26.97
N ALA A 362 -23.13 -33.78 -27.28
CA ALA A 362 -24.40 -33.06 -27.06
C ALA A 362 -24.37 -31.61 -27.58
N GLY A 363 -23.84 -31.42 -28.81
CA GLY A 363 -23.70 -30.09 -29.44
C GLY A 363 -22.53 -29.24 -28.92
N THR A 364 -21.93 -29.59 -27.79
CA THR A 364 -20.85 -28.80 -27.16
C THR A 364 -19.46 -29.30 -27.60
N ARG A 365 -18.55 -28.36 -27.89
CA ARG A 365 -17.14 -28.66 -28.16
C ARG A 365 -16.36 -28.73 -26.84
N VAL A 366 -15.73 -29.87 -26.55
CA VAL A 366 -14.90 -30.05 -25.36
C VAL A 366 -13.45 -30.19 -25.78
N ASN A 367 -12.62 -29.22 -25.39
CA ASN A 367 -11.18 -29.25 -25.60
C ASN A 367 -10.49 -29.91 -24.41
N PHE A 368 -9.73 -30.97 -24.68
CA PHE A 368 -8.92 -31.67 -23.70
C PHE A 368 -7.46 -31.23 -23.82
N SER A 369 -6.92 -30.72 -22.72
CA SER A 369 -5.53 -30.29 -22.59
C SER A 369 -4.64 -31.49 -22.31
N TRP A 370 -3.56 -31.62 -23.08
CA TRP A 370 -2.58 -32.68 -22.88
C TRP A 370 -1.87 -32.55 -21.53
N ALA A 371 -1.76 -33.63 -20.76
CA ALA A 371 -1.17 -33.59 -19.42
C ALA A 371 0.31 -33.17 -19.43
N ARG A 372 1.04 -33.44 -20.52
CA ARG A 372 2.42 -33.00 -20.71
C ARG A 372 2.55 -31.53 -21.10
N LYS A 373 1.44 -30.84 -21.37
CA LYS A 373 1.36 -29.50 -21.97
C LYS A 373 1.94 -29.48 -23.39
N HIS A 374 3.26 -29.47 -23.52
CA HIS A 374 3.99 -29.44 -24.80
C HIS A 374 5.38 -30.05 -24.62
N LEU A 375 6.03 -30.41 -25.74
CA LEU A 375 7.40 -30.91 -25.79
C LEU A 375 8.24 -30.07 -26.76
N PHE A 376 9.52 -29.89 -26.46
CA PHE A 376 10.48 -29.18 -27.32
C PHE A 376 11.19 -30.12 -28.32
N ASP A 377 10.93 -31.43 -28.28
CA ASP A 377 11.42 -32.38 -29.27
C ASP A 377 10.29 -32.87 -30.18
N ARG A 378 10.39 -32.54 -31.47
CA ARG A 378 9.39 -32.90 -32.47
C ARG A 378 9.25 -34.41 -32.62
N ARG A 379 10.36 -35.16 -32.61
CA ARG A 379 10.35 -36.61 -32.86
C ARG A 379 9.58 -37.34 -31.77
N THR A 380 9.84 -37.00 -30.52
CA THR A 380 9.12 -37.53 -29.36
C THR A 380 7.63 -37.19 -29.43
N ALA A 381 7.28 -35.94 -29.75
CA ALA A 381 5.88 -35.53 -29.87
C ALA A 381 5.14 -36.29 -30.99
N VAL A 382 5.79 -36.52 -32.14
CA VAL A 382 5.25 -37.32 -33.25
C VAL A 382 5.01 -38.77 -32.82
N ILE A 383 5.99 -39.42 -32.17
CA ILE A 383 5.85 -40.82 -31.72
C ILE A 383 4.68 -40.97 -30.74
N LEU A 384 4.51 -40.03 -29.80
CA LEU A 384 3.40 -40.06 -28.84
C LEU A 384 2.06 -39.84 -29.56
N TYR A 385 2.02 -38.91 -30.51
CA TYR A 385 0.84 -38.66 -31.32
C TYR A 385 0.42 -39.86 -32.17
N GLU A 386 1.36 -40.55 -32.82
CA GLU A 386 1.08 -41.77 -33.60
C GLU A 386 0.51 -42.90 -32.72
N ARG A 387 1.02 -43.05 -31.49
CA ARG A 387 0.48 -44.01 -30.52
C ARG A 387 -0.95 -43.68 -30.08
N CYS A 388 -1.27 -42.39 -29.97
CA CYS A 388 -2.64 -41.94 -29.74
C CYS A 388 -3.55 -42.32 -30.91
N LEU A 389 -3.16 -42.00 -32.16
CA LEU A 389 -3.93 -42.31 -33.37
C LEU A 389 -4.16 -43.82 -33.54
N THR A 390 -3.15 -44.63 -33.24
CA THR A 390 -3.24 -46.10 -33.32
C THR A 390 -4.32 -46.67 -32.41
N SER A 391 -4.61 -46.01 -31.29
CA SER A 391 -5.62 -46.49 -30.33
C SER A 391 -7.05 -46.19 -30.76
N GLN A 392 -7.25 -45.25 -31.69
CA GLN A 392 -8.52 -44.74 -32.23
C GLN A 392 -9.46 -44.09 -31.20
N ASN A 393 -9.72 -44.77 -30.09
CA ASN A 393 -10.64 -44.35 -29.05
C ASN A 393 -9.93 -43.78 -27.83
N ALA A 394 -10.53 -42.76 -27.22
CA ALA A 394 -10.21 -42.29 -25.89
C ALA A 394 -11.15 -42.91 -24.85
N GLN A 395 -10.66 -43.15 -23.64
CA GLN A 395 -11.44 -43.67 -22.53
C GLN A 395 -11.44 -42.69 -21.35
N VAL A 396 -12.61 -42.43 -20.78
CA VAL A 396 -12.76 -41.62 -19.57
C VAL A 396 -12.27 -42.39 -18.36
N GLN A 397 -11.15 -41.94 -17.79
CA GLN A 397 -10.54 -42.54 -16.60
C GLN A 397 -11.15 -42.01 -15.30
N LYS A 398 -11.47 -40.72 -15.28
CA LYS A 398 -11.96 -40.04 -14.08
C LYS A 398 -12.89 -38.90 -14.45
N VAL A 399 -14.00 -38.81 -13.71
CA VAL A 399 -14.86 -37.63 -13.66
C VAL A 399 -14.97 -37.27 -12.19
N LYS A 400 -14.54 -36.06 -11.82
CA LYS A 400 -14.59 -35.58 -10.44
C LYS A 400 -15.24 -34.22 -10.42
N THR A 401 -16.37 -34.13 -9.73
CA THR A 401 -17.04 -32.86 -9.45
C THR A 401 -16.77 -32.45 -8.01
N THR A 402 -16.30 -31.23 -7.81
CA THR A 402 -15.98 -30.68 -6.49
C THR A 402 -16.60 -29.30 -6.33
N PRO A 403 -17.24 -29.01 -5.18
CA PRO A 403 -17.57 -27.63 -4.82
C PRO A 403 -16.30 -26.77 -4.87
N THR A 404 -16.42 -25.58 -5.45
CA THR A 404 -15.33 -24.61 -5.53
C THR A 404 -15.88 -23.24 -5.20
N SER A 405 -15.05 -22.38 -4.65
CA SER A 405 -15.39 -20.99 -4.40
C SER A 405 -14.39 -20.06 -5.04
N LYS A 406 -14.89 -18.93 -5.51
CA LYS A 406 -14.04 -17.80 -5.85
C LYS A 406 -14.11 -16.80 -4.72
N TRP A 407 -12.97 -16.59 -4.09
CA TRP A 407 -12.90 -15.72 -2.93
C TRP A 407 -13.22 -14.27 -3.28
N LYS A 408 -14.00 -13.62 -2.41
CA LYS A 408 -14.19 -12.17 -2.43
C LYS A 408 -12.84 -11.46 -2.25
N PRO A 409 -12.71 -10.21 -2.73
CA PRO A 409 -11.45 -9.50 -2.65
C PRO A 409 -11.09 -9.15 -1.21
N LEU A 410 -9.78 -8.96 -0.95
CA LEU A 410 -9.31 -8.39 0.32
C LEU A 410 -9.68 -6.91 0.44
N PRO A 411 -9.76 -6.37 1.67
CA PRO A 411 -9.83 -4.93 1.92
C PRO A 411 -8.77 -4.15 1.14
N LEU A 412 -9.11 -2.91 0.78
CA LEU A 412 -8.34 -2.15 -0.20
C LEU A 412 -7.15 -1.43 0.44
N THR A 413 -5.94 -1.70 -0.04
CA THR A 413 -4.72 -0.96 0.29
C THR A 413 -4.40 0.09 -0.77
N THR A 414 -3.44 0.98 -0.50
CA THR A 414 -2.95 1.96 -1.47
C THR A 414 -2.37 1.29 -2.72
N LEU A 415 -1.55 0.25 -2.52
CA LEU A 415 -0.93 -0.48 -3.63
C LEU A 415 -1.98 -1.11 -4.56
N GLU A 416 -2.98 -1.78 -3.98
CA GLU A 416 -4.05 -2.40 -4.76
C GLU A 416 -4.91 -1.35 -5.47
N LEU A 417 -5.18 -0.21 -4.82
CA LEU A 417 -5.87 0.91 -5.47
C LEU A 417 -5.10 1.44 -6.69
N GLN A 418 -3.79 1.66 -6.57
CA GLN A 418 -2.96 2.14 -7.68
C GLN A 418 -2.87 1.12 -8.82
N LYS A 419 -2.62 -0.16 -8.51
CA LYS A 419 -2.58 -1.25 -9.51
C LYS A 419 -3.90 -1.38 -10.25
N CYS A 420 -5.02 -1.38 -9.54
CA CYS A 420 -6.35 -1.49 -10.13
C CYS A 420 -6.73 -0.23 -10.92
N GLY A 421 -6.35 0.97 -10.44
CA GLY A 421 -6.57 2.22 -11.16
C GLY A 421 -5.85 2.24 -12.52
N SER A 422 -4.60 1.79 -12.56
CA SER A 422 -3.87 1.64 -13.82
C SER A 422 -4.47 0.55 -14.71
N ARG A 423 -4.75 -0.63 -14.17
CA ARG A 423 -5.30 -1.77 -14.94
C ARG A 423 -6.69 -1.51 -15.52
N PHE A 424 -7.61 -0.95 -14.73
CA PHE A 424 -9.02 -0.82 -15.12
C PHE A 424 -9.36 0.57 -15.67
N PHE A 425 -8.61 1.61 -15.27
CA PHE A 425 -8.93 2.98 -15.65
C PHE A 425 -7.95 3.63 -16.61
N GLY A 426 -6.80 3.00 -16.87
CA GLY A 426 -5.74 3.56 -17.69
C GLY A 426 -5.12 4.82 -17.08
N MET A 427 -5.33 5.04 -15.78
CA MET A 427 -4.80 6.18 -15.02
C MET A 427 -3.43 5.84 -14.45
N ASP A 428 -2.51 6.79 -14.45
CA ASP A 428 -1.25 6.63 -13.75
C ASP A 428 -1.44 6.54 -12.23
N SER A 429 -0.51 5.86 -11.56
CA SER A 429 -0.57 5.61 -10.12
C SER A 429 -0.57 6.89 -9.26
N GLN A 430 0.10 7.95 -9.72
CA GLN A 430 0.13 9.23 -9.03
C GLN A 430 -1.23 9.93 -9.12
N LYS A 431 -1.83 9.96 -10.31
CA LYS A 431 -3.16 10.52 -10.55
C LYS A 431 -4.24 9.81 -9.73
N VAL A 432 -4.20 8.49 -9.66
CA VAL A 432 -5.13 7.70 -8.83
C VAL A 432 -5.03 8.13 -7.37
N LEU A 433 -3.80 8.26 -6.84
CA LEU A 433 -3.57 8.65 -5.45
C LEU A 433 -4.03 10.10 -5.18
N GLN A 434 -3.73 11.03 -6.09
CA GLN A 434 -4.20 12.42 -6.00
C GLN A 434 -5.74 12.54 -5.99
N LEU A 435 -6.42 11.73 -6.81
CA LEU A 435 -7.89 11.69 -6.82
C LEU A 435 -8.45 11.11 -5.52
N ALA A 436 -7.84 10.03 -5.01
CA ALA A 436 -8.23 9.44 -3.73
C ALA A 436 -8.02 10.44 -2.57
N GLU A 437 -6.92 11.18 -2.58
CA GLU A 437 -6.63 12.22 -1.58
C GLU A 437 -7.67 13.34 -1.60
N LYS A 438 -8.09 13.79 -2.80
CA LYS A 438 -9.20 14.74 -2.95
C LYS A 438 -10.52 14.20 -2.40
N LEU A 439 -10.81 12.92 -2.63
CA LEU A 439 -12.03 12.28 -2.10
C LEU A 439 -11.99 12.19 -0.56
N TYR A 440 -10.83 11.90 0.02
CA TYR A 440 -10.61 11.92 1.47
C TYR A 440 -10.80 13.33 2.06
N GLN A 441 -10.17 14.35 1.47
CA GLN A 441 -10.30 15.75 1.90
C GLN A 441 -11.73 16.29 1.77
N LYS A 442 -12.58 15.67 0.93
CA LYS A 442 -14.01 15.97 0.82
C LYS A 442 -14.88 15.12 1.75
N GLY A 443 -14.32 14.13 2.44
CA GLY A 443 -15.01 13.30 3.43
C GLY A 443 -15.78 12.11 2.85
N TRP A 444 -15.42 11.70 1.63
CA TRP A 444 -16.09 10.60 0.93
C TRP A 444 -15.46 9.23 1.20
N ILE A 445 -14.14 9.18 1.35
CA ILE A 445 -13.40 7.95 1.65
C ILE A 445 -12.48 8.14 2.85
N SER A 446 -12.02 7.04 3.44
CA SER A 446 -10.97 7.06 4.46
C SER A 446 -9.62 7.45 3.87
N TYR A 447 -8.66 7.72 4.74
CA TYR A 447 -7.32 8.10 4.35
C TYR A 447 -6.70 7.10 3.34
N PRO A 448 -6.21 7.56 2.16
CA PRO A 448 -5.89 6.67 1.05
C PRO A 448 -4.43 6.19 1.01
N ARG A 449 -3.62 6.52 2.02
CA ARG A 449 -2.23 6.04 2.19
C ARG A 449 -2.19 5.08 3.38
N THR A 450 -2.44 3.80 3.11
CA THR A 450 -2.48 2.72 4.11
C THR A 450 -2.04 1.39 3.48
N GLU A 451 -1.31 0.62 4.26
CA GLU A 451 -0.91 -0.76 3.92
C GLU A 451 -1.85 -1.80 4.53
N THR A 452 -2.81 -1.37 5.35
CA THR A 452 -3.73 -2.23 6.09
C THR A 452 -4.75 -2.92 5.18
N ASP A 453 -4.77 -4.25 5.21
CA ASP A 453 -5.69 -5.10 4.44
C ASP A 453 -6.66 -5.90 5.34
N GLN A 454 -6.95 -5.38 6.52
CA GLN A 454 -7.90 -5.95 7.49
C GLN A 454 -8.68 -4.87 8.24
N PHE A 455 -9.97 -5.10 8.49
CA PHE A 455 -10.79 -4.17 9.28
C PHE A 455 -10.78 -4.53 10.77
N ASP A 456 -10.73 -3.52 11.64
CA ASP A 456 -10.91 -3.68 13.08
C ASP A 456 -12.32 -4.19 13.41
N ARG A 457 -12.43 -5.12 14.37
CA ARG A 457 -13.70 -5.75 14.77
C ARG A 457 -14.68 -4.79 15.44
N GLY A 458 -14.20 -3.70 16.02
CA GLY A 458 -15.01 -2.63 16.62
C GLY A 458 -15.59 -1.65 15.61
N MET A 459 -15.22 -1.74 14.33
CA MET A 459 -15.70 -0.82 13.29
C MET A 459 -17.12 -1.18 12.83
N ASP A 460 -18.01 -0.19 12.76
CA ASP A 460 -19.38 -0.37 12.27
C ASP A 460 -19.44 -0.42 10.73
N LEU A 461 -18.99 -1.55 10.17
CA LEU A 461 -19.04 -1.77 8.73
C LEU A 461 -20.47 -1.83 8.19
N ARG A 462 -21.43 -2.32 8.98
CA ARG A 462 -22.84 -2.37 8.58
C ARG A 462 -23.42 -0.97 8.43
N GLY A 463 -23.10 -0.05 9.34
CA GLY A 463 -23.45 1.37 9.23
C GLY A 463 -22.87 2.01 7.97
N LEU A 464 -21.63 1.68 7.60
CA LEU A 464 -21.00 2.15 6.36
C LEU A 464 -21.70 1.58 5.11
N VAL A 465 -22.07 0.30 5.11
CA VAL A 465 -22.88 -0.30 4.04
C VAL A 465 -24.25 0.38 3.94
N GLN A 466 -24.91 0.64 5.07
CA GLN A 466 -26.21 1.33 5.12
C GLN A 466 -26.15 2.73 4.50
N LYS A 467 -25.06 3.47 4.71
CA LYS A 467 -24.86 4.76 4.05
C LYS A 467 -24.90 4.61 2.51
N GLN A 468 -24.33 3.54 1.96
CA GLN A 468 -24.30 3.30 0.51
C GLN A 468 -25.63 2.83 -0.10
N ALA A 469 -26.61 2.46 0.73
CA ALA A 469 -27.97 2.13 0.27
C ALA A 469 -28.80 3.36 -0.15
N GLN A 470 -28.32 4.57 0.10
CA GLN A 470 -29.03 5.82 -0.20
C GLN A 470 -29.22 6.09 -1.70
N GLY A 471 -28.42 5.48 -2.59
CA GLY A 471 -28.57 5.62 -4.04
C GLY A 471 -27.38 5.13 -4.85
N GLY A 472 -27.48 5.27 -6.18
CA GLY A 472 -26.44 4.85 -7.12
C GLY A 472 -26.59 3.41 -7.63
N ARG A 473 -25.62 2.95 -8.42
CA ARG A 473 -25.69 1.68 -9.18
C ARG A 473 -25.56 0.40 -8.33
N TRP A 474 -25.34 0.55 -7.04
CA TRP A 474 -25.11 -0.54 -6.08
C TRP A 474 -26.05 -0.46 -4.87
N ALA A 475 -27.02 0.46 -4.88
CA ALA A 475 -27.91 0.70 -3.74
C ALA A 475 -28.67 -0.58 -3.35
N ASP A 476 -29.32 -1.23 -4.32
CA ASP A 476 -30.07 -2.48 -4.08
C ASP A 476 -29.18 -3.58 -3.48
N TYR A 477 -27.94 -3.67 -3.94
CA TYR A 477 -26.96 -4.62 -3.40
C TYR A 477 -26.57 -4.26 -1.95
N ALA A 478 -26.34 -2.98 -1.66
CA ALA A 478 -26.04 -2.52 -0.31
C ALA A 478 -27.23 -2.78 0.64
N THR A 479 -28.46 -2.55 0.20
CA THR A 479 -29.69 -2.88 0.95
C THR A 479 -29.75 -4.37 1.27
N ALA A 480 -29.55 -5.23 0.27
CA ALA A 480 -29.53 -6.68 0.45
C ALA A 480 -28.45 -7.16 1.44
N LEU A 481 -27.27 -6.49 1.47
CA LEU A 481 -26.25 -6.78 2.47
C LEU A 481 -26.74 -6.45 3.89
N VAL A 482 -27.37 -5.29 4.10
CA VAL A 482 -27.89 -4.91 5.42
C VAL A 482 -29.01 -5.88 5.86
N GLU A 483 -29.88 -6.30 4.94
CA GLU A 483 -31.01 -7.20 5.17
C GLU A 483 -30.64 -8.69 5.34
N GLY A 484 -29.36 -9.01 5.54
CA GLY A 484 -28.90 -10.36 5.88
C GLY A 484 -27.82 -10.93 4.95
N GLY A 485 -27.50 -10.24 3.86
CA GLY A 485 -26.41 -10.63 2.94
C GLY A 485 -24.99 -10.35 3.48
N PHE A 486 -24.86 -9.50 4.50
CA PHE A 486 -23.56 -9.09 5.05
C PHE A 486 -22.77 -10.27 5.62
N SER A 487 -21.51 -10.34 5.20
CA SER A 487 -20.49 -11.22 5.75
C SER A 487 -19.24 -10.42 6.07
N TRP A 488 -18.64 -10.67 7.23
CA TRP A 488 -17.45 -9.95 7.65
C TRP A 488 -16.32 -10.09 6.60
N PRO A 489 -15.61 -9.01 6.25
CA PRO A 489 -14.47 -9.06 5.35
C PRO A 489 -13.40 -10.08 5.76
N ARG A 490 -12.71 -10.67 4.78
CA ARG A 490 -11.54 -11.50 5.05
C ARG A 490 -10.36 -10.59 5.43
N ASN A 491 -9.54 -11.04 6.38
CA ASN A 491 -8.28 -10.35 6.72
C ASN A 491 -7.17 -10.77 5.76
N GLY A 492 -6.36 -9.80 5.32
CA GLY A 492 -5.06 -10.09 4.74
C GLY A 492 -3.99 -10.25 5.82
N HIS A 493 -2.75 -9.92 5.50
CA HIS A 493 -1.60 -10.13 6.37
C HIS A 493 -0.99 -8.82 6.92
N ASN A 494 -1.46 -7.66 6.45
CA ASN A 494 -0.82 -6.37 6.67
C ASN A 494 -1.69 -5.47 7.56
N ASP A 495 -1.04 -4.72 8.45
CA ASP A 495 -1.67 -3.74 9.34
C ASP A 495 -0.63 -2.70 9.75
N ASP A 496 -0.80 -1.47 9.29
CA ASP A 496 0.09 -0.34 9.60
C ASP A 496 -0.13 0.23 11.01
N LYS A 497 -1.16 -0.25 11.74
CA LYS A 497 -1.56 0.19 13.07
C LYS A 497 -1.94 1.68 13.17
N ALA A 498 -2.10 2.36 12.04
CA ALA A 498 -2.46 3.77 11.94
C ALA A 498 -3.84 3.95 11.31
N HIS A 499 -4.10 3.27 10.20
CA HIS A 499 -5.27 3.47 9.36
C HIS A 499 -6.01 2.17 9.05
N PRO A 500 -7.36 2.19 9.00
CA PRO A 500 -8.13 1.09 8.43
C PRO A 500 -7.93 1.04 6.90
N PRO A 501 -8.30 -0.07 6.24
CA PRO A 501 -8.28 -0.18 4.78
C PRO A 501 -9.09 0.93 4.11
N ILE A 502 -8.77 1.27 2.86
CA ILE A 502 -9.46 2.32 2.10
C ILE A 502 -10.93 1.92 1.88
N HIS A 503 -11.86 2.71 2.41
CA HIS A 503 -13.30 2.41 2.38
C HIS A 503 -14.14 3.70 2.22
N PRO A 504 -15.40 3.60 1.75
CA PRO A 504 -16.28 4.75 1.70
C PRO A 504 -16.77 5.14 3.10
N VAL A 505 -16.70 6.43 3.42
CA VAL A 505 -17.09 6.98 4.73
C VAL A 505 -18.53 7.51 4.69
N ASN A 506 -18.90 8.17 3.60
CA ASN A 506 -20.23 8.74 3.38
C ASN A 506 -20.74 8.40 1.98
N PHE A 507 -22.06 8.51 1.80
CA PHE A 507 -22.64 8.48 0.46
C PHE A 507 -22.44 9.82 -0.22
N VAL A 508 -22.13 9.76 -1.52
CA VAL A 508 -21.97 10.93 -2.37
C VAL A 508 -22.80 10.75 -3.63
N ASN A 509 -23.58 11.78 -3.96
CA ASN A 509 -24.28 11.80 -5.24
C ASN A 509 -23.24 11.94 -6.37
N PRO A 510 -23.19 11.02 -7.35
CA PRO A 510 -22.18 11.04 -8.41
C PRO A 510 -22.10 12.36 -9.17
N THR A 511 -23.19 13.14 -9.26
CA THR A 511 -23.20 14.44 -9.96
C THR A 511 -22.33 15.52 -9.30
N THR A 512 -21.92 15.31 -8.04
CA THR A 512 -21.03 16.22 -7.30
C THR A 512 -19.55 15.95 -7.54
N LEU A 513 -19.22 14.82 -8.18
CA LEU A 513 -17.86 14.40 -8.47
C LEU A 513 -17.53 14.63 -9.95
N SER A 514 -16.27 14.95 -10.24
CA SER A 514 -15.78 14.87 -11.62
C SER A 514 -15.79 13.42 -12.11
N HIS A 515 -15.77 13.22 -13.43
CA HIS A 515 -15.80 11.88 -14.03
C HIS A 515 -14.67 10.97 -13.53
N GLU A 516 -13.44 11.49 -13.35
CA GLU A 516 -12.32 10.70 -12.84
C GLU A 516 -12.48 10.38 -11.35
N GLU A 517 -12.90 11.35 -10.54
CA GLU A 517 -13.22 11.14 -9.11
C GLU A 517 -14.32 10.10 -8.94
N GLN A 518 -15.34 10.13 -9.79
CA GLN A 518 -16.43 9.15 -9.78
C GLN A 518 -15.92 7.73 -10.03
N ARG A 519 -14.99 7.52 -10.98
CA ARG A 519 -14.43 6.18 -11.26
C ARG A 519 -13.65 5.62 -10.07
N VAL A 520 -12.80 6.45 -9.45
CA VAL A 520 -12.02 6.04 -8.26
C VAL A 520 -12.95 5.79 -7.07
N HIS A 521 -13.92 6.66 -6.83
CA HIS A 521 -14.91 6.49 -5.77
C HIS A 521 -15.78 5.24 -5.96
N GLU A 522 -16.32 5.02 -7.15
CA GLU A 522 -17.11 3.81 -7.49
C GLU A 522 -16.30 2.54 -7.26
N PHE A 523 -15.01 2.54 -7.62
CA PHE A 523 -14.13 1.41 -7.34
C PHE A 523 -14.02 1.11 -5.84
N VAL A 524 -13.75 2.15 -5.02
CA VAL A 524 -13.62 2.02 -3.56
C VAL A 524 -14.92 1.48 -2.96
N VAL A 525 -16.07 2.00 -3.36
CA VAL A 525 -17.38 1.54 -2.86
C VAL A 525 -17.64 0.09 -3.26
N ARG A 526 -17.51 -0.26 -4.55
CA ARG A 526 -17.74 -1.63 -5.02
C ARG A 526 -16.80 -2.62 -4.37
N ARG A 527 -15.53 -2.26 -4.18
CA ARG A 527 -14.54 -3.08 -3.48
C ARG A 527 -14.96 -3.33 -2.04
N PHE A 528 -15.38 -2.28 -1.32
CA PHE A 528 -15.85 -2.39 0.06
C PHE A 528 -17.09 -3.28 0.19
N LEU A 529 -18.12 -3.06 -0.64
CA LEU A 529 -19.34 -3.88 -0.64
C LEU A 529 -19.04 -5.35 -0.97
N ALA A 530 -18.12 -5.60 -1.90
CA ALA A 530 -17.66 -6.94 -2.24
C ALA A 530 -16.96 -7.63 -1.06
N CYS A 531 -16.11 -6.89 -0.33
CA CYS A 531 -15.47 -7.39 0.90
C CYS A 531 -16.52 -7.78 1.96
N CYS A 532 -17.61 -7.02 2.06
CA CYS A 532 -18.71 -7.26 2.99
C CYS A 532 -19.72 -8.32 2.50
N SER A 533 -19.48 -8.96 1.36
CA SER A 533 -20.34 -9.99 0.77
C SER A 533 -19.81 -11.41 1.01
N LYS A 534 -20.50 -12.42 0.49
CA LYS A 534 -20.06 -13.83 0.46
C LYS A 534 -19.15 -14.10 -0.74
N ASP A 535 -18.34 -15.15 -0.63
CA ASP A 535 -17.59 -15.70 -1.76
C ASP A 535 -18.53 -16.25 -2.83
N ALA A 536 -18.16 -16.14 -4.11
CA ALA A 536 -18.92 -16.78 -5.17
C ALA A 536 -18.77 -18.30 -5.06
N GLN A 537 -19.86 -19.05 -5.25
CA GLN A 537 -19.90 -20.50 -5.12
C GLN A 537 -20.15 -21.15 -6.48
N GLY A 538 -19.47 -22.26 -6.73
CA GLY A 538 -19.57 -22.99 -7.99
C GLY A 538 -19.24 -24.47 -7.82
N SER A 539 -19.40 -25.19 -8.91
CA SER A 539 -19.08 -26.61 -9.00
C SER A 539 -18.09 -26.81 -10.14
N LYS A 540 -16.89 -27.29 -9.82
CA LYS A 540 -15.85 -27.58 -10.80
C LYS A 540 -15.89 -29.06 -11.15
N THR A 541 -15.97 -29.39 -12.43
CA THR A 541 -15.90 -30.76 -12.93
C THR A 541 -14.60 -30.96 -13.70
N ASP A 542 -13.75 -31.86 -13.21
CA ASP A 542 -12.51 -32.25 -13.85
C ASP A 542 -12.67 -33.64 -14.47
N ILE A 543 -12.40 -33.74 -15.77
CA ILE A 543 -12.47 -34.96 -16.57
C ILE A 543 -11.07 -35.32 -17.00
N ILE A 544 -10.66 -36.57 -16.74
CA ILE A 544 -9.40 -37.12 -17.21
C ILE A 544 -9.71 -38.27 -18.16
N ILE A 545 -9.11 -38.22 -19.33
CA ILE A 545 -9.22 -39.26 -20.35
C ILE A 545 -7.83 -39.81 -20.71
N LEU A 546 -7.81 -41.05 -21.14
CA LEU A 546 -6.65 -41.72 -21.72
C LEU A 546 -6.89 -41.88 -23.22
N TYR A 547 -5.95 -41.43 -24.05
CA TYR A 547 -5.98 -41.62 -25.49
C TYR A 547 -4.63 -42.23 -25.91
N GLY A 548 -4.64 -43.54 -26.19
CA GLY A 548 -3.43 -44.35 -26.25
C GLY A 548 -2.65 -44.34 -24.93
N PRO A 549 -1.33 -44.10 -24.94
CA PRO A 549 -0.55 -44.03 -23.71
C PRO A 549 -0.62 -42.66 -23.02
N GLU A 550 -1.32 -41.69 -23.59
CA GLU A 550 -1.27 -40.29 -23.17
C GLU A 550 -2.55 -39.85 -22.44
N THR A 551 -2.35 -39.03 -21.41
CA THR A 551 -3.43 -38.50 -20.56
C THR A 551 -3.80 -37.09 -20.99
N PHE A 552 -5.10 -36.82 -21.04
CA PHE A 552 -5.64 -35.48 -21.29
C PHE A 552 -6.68 -35.11 -20.24
N HIS A 553 -6.86 -33.81 -20.04
CA HIS A 553 -7.80 -33.28 -19.04
C HIS A 553 -8.68 -32.15 -19.60
N ALA A 554 -9.94 -32.13 -19.19
CA ALA A 554 -10.84 -31.01 -19.41
C ALA A 554 -11.42 -30.57 -18.06
N SER A 555 -11.56 -29.27 -17.86
CA SER A 555 -12.14 -28.70 -16.66
C SER A 555 -13.35 -27.84 -17.03
N GLY A 556 -14.46 -28.04 -16.34
CA GLY A 556 -15.66 -27.26 -16.43
C GLY A 556 -15.97 -26.57 -15.11
N LEU A 557 -16.70 -25.47 -15.17
CA LEU A 557 -17.16 -24.72 -14.02
C LEU A 557 -18.61 -24.33 -14.22
N VAL A 558 -19.46 -24.69 -13.24
CA VAL A 558 -20.83 -24.20 -13.13
C VAL A 558 -20.91 -23.22 -11.96
N ILE A 559 -21.28 -21.96 -12.21
CA ILE A 559 -21.45 -20.96 -11.15
C ILE A 559 -22.84 -21.14 -10.55
N LEU A 560 -22.91 -21.42 -9.25
CA LEU A 560 -24.14 -21.65 -8.50
C LEU A 560 -24.63 -20.35 -7.86
N GLU A 561 -23.72 -19.60 -7.23
CA GLU A 561 -24.01 -18.31 -6.59
C GLU A 561 -22.95 -17.29 -6.96
N ARG A 562 -23.34 -16.16 -7.54
CA ARG A 562 -22.41 -15.10 -7.96
C ARG A 562 -21.93 -14.24 -6.78
N ASN A 563 -22.77 -14.02 -5.78
CA ASN A 563 -22.47 -13.29 -4.55
C ASN A 563 -21.73 -11.97 -4.81
N TYR A 564 -20.48 -11.79 -4.36
CA TYR A 564 -19.74 -10.53 -4.55
C TYR A 564 -19.54 -10.12 -6.03
N LEU A 565 -19.60 -11.07 -6.97
CA LEU A 565 -19.42 -10.81 -8.40
C LEU A 565 -20.55 -9.95 -9.01
N ASP A 566 -21.68 -9.82 -8.32
CA ASP A 566 -22.79 -8.97 -8.80
C ASP A 566 -22.54 -7.48 -8.54
N VAL A 567 -21.75 -7.14 -7.52
CA VAL A 567 -21.34 -5.74 -7.25
C VAL A 567 -19.94 -5.43 -7.79
N TYR A 568 -19.04 -6.42 -7.82
CA TYR A 568 -17.63 -6.23 -8.19
C TYR A 568 -17.33 -6.62 -9.64
N VAL A 569 -17.79 -5.79 -10.58
CA VAL A 569 -17.66 -6.00 -12.03
C VAL A 569 -16.23 -6.06 -12.57
N TYR A 570 -15.25 -5.70 -11.73
CA TYR A 570 -13.82 -5.74 -12.08
C TYR A 570 -13.23 -7.14 -12.01
N ASP A 571 -13.94 -8.09 -11.40
CA ASP A 571 -13.53 -9.47 -11.32
C ASP A 571 -14.49 -10.37 -12.11
N ARG A 572 -13.93 -11.35 -12.84
CA ARG A 572 -14.69 -12.19 -13.78
C ARG A 572 -14.60 -13.66 -13.40
N TRP A 573 -15.74 -14.33 -13.37
CA TRP A 573 -15.84 -15.77 -13.24
C TRP A 573 -16.84 -16.25 -14.28
N SER A 574 -16.39 -17.08 -15.21
CA SER A 574 -17.17 -17.46 -16.39
C SER A 574 -17.66 -18.89 -16.26
N ASN A 575 -18.92 -19.11 -16.61
CA ASN A 575 -19.51 -20.44 -16.71
C ASN A 575 -18.87 -21.19 -17.88
N GLN A 576 -18.38 -22.39 -17.64
CA GLN A 576 -17.90 -23.30 -18.67
C GLN A 576 -18.47 -24.69 -18.36
N GLU A 577 -19.72 -24.90 -18.74
CA GLU A 577 -20.39 -26.16 -18.51
C GLU A 577 -19.85 -27.24 -19.46
N LEU A 578 -19.58 -28.43 -18.92
CA LEU A 578 -19.19 -29.59 -19.70
C LEU A 578 -20.39 -30.52 -19.85
N PRO A 579 -20.58 -31.15 -21.03
CA PRO A 579 -21.58 -32.20 -21.18
C PRO A 579 -21.26 -33.37 -20.23
N PRO A 580 -22.27 -34.16 -19.81
CA PRO A 580 -22.05 -35.24 -18.85
C PRO A 580 -21.15 -36.32 -19.45
N PHE A 581 -20.09 -36.72 -18.75
CA PHE A 581 -19.26 -37.89 -19.08
C PHE A 581 -19.35 -38.94 -17.97
N ILE A 582 -19.22 -40.21 -18.35
CA ILE A 582 -19.29 -41.34 -17.42
C ILE A 582 -17.91 -41.99 -17.32
N LYS A 583 -17.48 -42.37 -16.11
CA LYS A 583 -16.23 -43.12 -15.94
C LYS A 583 -16.32 -44.44 -16.71
N GLY A 584 -15.28 -44.74 -17.51
CA GLY A 584 -15.23 -45.92 -18.38
C GLY A 584 -15.85 -45.70 -19.76
N GLU A 585 -16.53 -44.57 -20.00
CA GLU A 585 -17.03 -44.20 -21.31
C GLU A 585 -15.89 -44.16 -22.34
N VAL A 586 -16.14 -44.73 -23.52
CA VAL A 586 -15.20 -44.77 -24.63
C VAL A 586 -15.78 -43.97 -25.79
N PHE A 587 -14.97 -43.13 -26.42
CA PHE A 587 -15.39 -42.34 -27.58
C PHE A 587 -14.23 -42.11 -28.55
N GLU A 588 -14.54 -41.93 -29.83
CA GLU A 588 -13.59 -41.46 -30.82
C GLU A 588 -13.49 -39.92 -30.73
N PRO A 589 -12.29 -39.35 -30.53
CA PRO A 589 -12.12 -37.90 -30.57
C PRO A 589 -12.57 -37.33 -31.92
N THR A 590 -13.28 -36.20 -31.90
CA THR A 590 -13.70 -35.54 -33.15
C THR A 590 -12.51 -34.95 -33.90
N GLU A 591 -11.50 -34.51 -33.16
CA GLU A 591 -10.27 -33.93 -33.70
C GLU A 591 -9.10 -34.25 -32.77
N ALA A 592 -8.02 -34.75 -33.34
CA ALA A 592 -6.73 -34.90 -32.70
C ALA A 592 -5.67 -34.32 -33.64
N ILE A 593 -4.94 -33.29 -33.20
CA ILE A 593 -3.95 -32.60 -34.04
C ILE A 593 -2.65 -32.42 -33.26
N LEU A 594 -1.53 -32.78 -33.89
CA LEU A 594 -0.22 -32.33 -33.45
C LEU A 594 -0.01 -30.87 -33.87
N SER A 595 -0.10 -29.96 -32.92
CA SER A 595 0.09 -28.54 -33.16
C SER A 595 1.51 -28.09 -32.86
N GLU A 596 2.05 -27.25 -33.73
CA GLU A 596 3.32 -26.55 -33.51
C GLU A 596 3.05 -25.16 -32.95
N GLY A 597 3.83 -24.79 -31.94
CA GLY A 597 3.83 -23.47 -31.33
C GLY A 597 5.26 -22.98 -31.15
N LYS A 598 5.39 -21.73 -30.72
CA LYS A 598 6.67 -21.13 -30.38
C LYS A 598 6.54 -20.41 -29.05
N THR A 599 7.56 -20.48 -28.20
CA THR A 599 7.57 -19.68 -26.98
C THR A 599 7.62 -18.19 -27.34
N SER A 600 6.98 -17.36 -26.51
CA SER A 600 6.94 -15.91 -26.70
C SER A 600 7.76 -15.21 -25.63
N PRO A 601 8.41 -14.08 -25.94
CA PRO A 601 9.08 -13.29 -24.93
C PRO A 601 8.08 -12.80 -23.88
N PRO A 602 8.53 -12.48 -22.66
CA PRO A 602 7.67 -11.78 -21.70
C PRO A 602 7.24 -10.42 -22.26
N GLY A 603 6.16 -9.86 -21.73
CA GLY A 603 5.81 -8.45 -21.99
C GLY A 603 6.76 -7.49 -21.26
N TYR A 604 6.87 -6.26 -21.74
CA TYR A 604 7.50 -5.17 -20.97
C TYR A 604 6.75 -4.94 -19.65
N LEU A 605 7.41 -4.30 -18.68
CA LEU A 605 6.74 -4.03 -17.41
C LEU A 605 5.62 -3.02 -17.62
N THR A 606 4.42 -3.39 -17.19
CA THR A 606 3.35 -2.43 -16.99
C THR A 606 3.50 -1.72 -15.66
N GLU A 607 2.83 -0.59 -15.47
CA GLU A 607 2.83 0.11 -14.19
C GLU A 607 2.36 -0.74 -13.00
N PRO A 608 1.29 -1.56 -13.11
CA PRO A 608 0.93 -2.52 -12.07
C PRO A 608 2.03 -3.57 -11.78
N ASP A 609 2.77 -4.01 -12.80
CA ASP A 609 3.87 -4.98 -12.61
C ASP A 609 5.04 -4.33 -11.87
N LEU A 610 5.39 -3.10 -12.23
CA LEU A 610 6.47 -2.35 -11.58
C LEU A 610 6.14 -2.07 -10.11
N LEU A 611 4.91 -1.61 -9.82
CA LEU A 611 4.43 -1.44 -8.44
C LEU A 611 4.52 -2.75 -7.65
N ALA A 612 4.13 -3.88 -8.26
CA ALA A 612 4.22 -5.18 -7.61
C ALA A 612 5.68 -5.60 -7.33
N LEU A 613 6.61 -5.32 -8.25
CA LEU A 613 8.04 -5.58 -8.07
C LEU A 613 8.65 -4.70 -6.99
N MET A 614 8.34 -3.41 -6.97
CA MET A 614 8.79 -2.48 -5.92
C MET A 614 8.34 -2.94 -4.54
N ASN A 615 7.06 -3.30 -4.40
CA ASN A 615 6.50 -3.83 -3.15
C ASN A 615 7.15 -5.15 -2.72
N ALA A 616 7.26 -6.11 -3.64
CA ALA A 616 7.88 -7.42 -3.35
C ALA A 616 9.35 -7.30 -2.89
N ASN A 617 10.02 -6.22 -3.30
CA ASN A 617 11.40 -5.94 -2.92
C ASN A 617 11.53 -4.91 -1.78
N GLY A 618 10.42 -4.43 -1.20
CA GLY A 618 10.42 -3.53 -0.05
C GLY A 618 11.02 -2.15 -0.34
N ILE A 619 10.85 -1.62 -1.55
CA ILE A 619 11.27 -0.26 -1.92
C ILE A 619 10.05 0.59 -2.29
N GLY A 620 10.13 1.90 -2.01
CA GLY A 620 9.02 2.83 -2.24
C GLY A 620 7.84 2.63 -1.28
N THR A 621 8.10 2.16 -0.05
CA THR A 621 7.10 2.03 1.03
C THR A 621 6.48 3.38 1.41
N ASP A 622 5.47 3.39 2.28
CA ASP A 622 4.78 4.62 2.73
C ASP A 622 4.12 5.39 1.57
N ALA A 623 3.55 4.65 0.61
CA ALA A 623 2.88 5.20 -0.58
C ALA A 623 3.76 6.10 -1.47
N THR A 624 5.10 5.91 -1.47
CA THR A 624 6.05 6.70 -2.28
C THR A 624 6.39 6.09 -3.65
N MET A 625 5.92 4.87 -3.97
CA MET A 625 6.24 4.19 -5.24
C MET A 625 5.90 5.04 -6.47
N ALA A 626 4.74 5.70 -6.48
CA ALA A 626 4.30 6.52 -7.60
C ALA A 626 5.26 7.70 -7.88
N ASP A 627 5.81 8.32 -6.83
CA ASP A 627 6.72 9.46 -6.97
C ASP A 627 8.05 9.03 -7.59
N HIS A 628 8.56 7.85 -7.23
CA HIS A 628 9.77 7.28 -7.84
C HIS A 628 9.55 6.89 -9.32
N ILE A 629 8.37 6.38 -9.67
CA ILE A 629 8.00 6.07 -11.06
C ILE A 629 7.91 7.35 -11.89
N VAL A 630 7.29 8.41 -11.37
CA VAL A 630 7.23 9.73 -12.05
C VAL A 630 8.64 10.29 -12.24
N THR A 631 9.50 10.19 -11.22
CA THR A 631 10.87 10.69 -11.30
C THR A 631 11.66 10.09 -12.46
N ILE A 632 11.62 8.75 -12.67
CA ILE A 632 12.36 8.13 -13.79
C ILE A 632 11.79 8.49 -15.17
N ILE A 633 10.50 8.82 -15.25
CA ILE A 633 9.84 9.29 -16.48
C ILE A 633 10.25 10.74 -16.77
N ASP A 634 10.14 11.63 -15.77
CA ASP A 634 10.49 13.06 -15.91
C ASP A 634 11.97 13.26 -16.26
N ARG A 635 12.84 12.37 -15.76
CA ARG A 635 14.27 12.33 -16.09
C ARG A 635 14.58 11.68 -17.44
N GLN A 636 13.56 11.24 -18.18
CA GLN A 636 13.68 10.60 -19.48
C GLN A 636 14.58 9.36 -19.47
N TYR A 637 14.66 8.65 -18.35
CA TYR A 637 15.33 7.35 -18.27
C TYR A 637 14.42 6.24 -18.84
N VAL A 638 13.11 6.49 -18.83
CA VAL A 638 12.08 5.57 -19.31
C VAL A 638 11.02 6.35 -20.07
N GLU A 639 10.53 5.76 -21.15
CA GLU A 639 9.33 6.19 -21.85
C GLU A 639 8.15 5.33 -21.40
N ALA A 640 7.07 6.00 -20.95
CA ALA A 640 5.79 5.37 -20.69
C ALA A 640 4.93 5.44 -21.96
N ARG A 641 4.65 4.29 -22.57
CA ARG A 641 3.77 4.21 -23.75
C ARG A 641 2.52 3.42 -23.43
N ALA A 642 1.38 3.84 -23.97
CA ALA A 642 0.16 3.05 -23.86
C ALA A 642 0.37 1.74 -24.62
N GLN A 643 0.07 0.61 -23.98
CA GLN A 643 0.11 -0.67 -24.66
C GLN A 643 -0.88 -0.61 -25.84
N PRO A 644 -0.44 -0.82 -27.09
CA PRO A 644 -1.39 -1.02 -28.18
C PRO A 644 -2.22 -2.25 -27.80
N ARG A 645 -3.56 -2.14 -27.82
CA ARG A 645 -4.41 -3.33 -27.65
C ARG A 645 -4.02 -4.29 -28.77
N GLN A 646 -3.20 -5.30 -28.44
CA GLN A 646 -2.97 -6.41 -29.34
C GLN A 646 -4.33 -7.06 -29.54
N ALA A 647 -4.83 -7.05 -30.78
CA ALA A 647 -5.86 -7.99 -31.17
C ALA A 647 -5.31 -9.37 -30.79
N ARG A 648 -5.93 -10.02 -29.81
CA ARG A 648 -5.54 -11.37 -29.41
C ARG A 648 -5.57 -12.23 -30.67
N HIS A 649 -4.41 -12.61 -31.19
CA HIS A 649 -4.32 -13.73 -32.13
C HIS A 649 -4.53 -15.00 -31.31
N GLY A 650 -5.80 -15.31 -31.08
CA GLY A 650 -6.30 -16.61 -30.71
C GLY A 650 -7.38 -16.96 -31.71
N ASN A 651 -7.34 -18.18 -32.24
CA ASN A 651 -8.40 -18.79 -33.03
C ASN A 651 -9.67 -19.00 -32.17
N ASP A 652 -10.23 -17.93 -31.63
CA ASP A 652 -11.53 -17.90 -30.98
C ASP A 652 -12.33 -16.83 -31.73
N GLU A 653 -13.30 -17.30 -32.48
CA GLU A 653 -14.22 -16.49 -33.27
C GLU A 653 -14.94 -15.45 -32.39
N GLU A 654 -15.21 -14.32 -33.04
CA GLU A 654 -15.69 -13.04 -32.52
C GLU A 654 -16.84 -13.13 -31.50
N GLU A 655 -16.65 -12.51 -30.32
CA GLU A 655 -17.75 -11.91 -29.56
C GLU A 655 -17.46 -10.42 -29.39
N SER A 656 -18.30 -9.62 -30.02
CA SER A 656 -18.28 -8.15 -30.04
C SER A 656 -18.29 -7.53 -28.64
N GLU A 657 -17.34 -6.63 -28.39
CA GLU A 657 -17.33 -5.75 -27.21
C GLU A 657 -18.48 -4.72 -27.31
N GLU A 658 -19.67 -5.06 -26.80
CA GLU A 658 -20.68 -4.06 -26.42
C GLU A 658 -20.69 -3.85 -24.90
N LEU A 659 -20.38 -2.62 -24.49
CA LEU A 659 -20.65 -2.13 -23.14
C LEU A 659 -22.17 -2.08 -22.93
N PRO A 660 -22.70 -2.44 -21.74
CA PRO A 660 -24.14 -2.50 -21.54
C PRO A 660 -24.79 -1.11 -21.65
N ALA A 661 -25.78 -1.02 -22.54
CA ALA A 661 -26.62 0.14 -22.74
C ALA A 661 -27.31 0.57 -21.43
N GLN A 662 -27.34 1.88 -21.19
CA GLN A 662 -28.12 2.50 -20.11
C GLN A 662 -29.61 2.15 -20.30
N ALA A 663 -30.20 1.52 -19.29
CA ALA A 663 -31.65 1.30 -19.21
C ALA A 663 -32.36 2.66 -19.18
N ARG A 664 -32.98 3.05 -20.31
CA ARG A 664 -33.95 4.14 -20.36
C ARG A 664 -35.35 3.55 -20.16
N GLY A 665 -35.97 3.94 -19.05
CA GLY A 665 -37.37 3.65 -18.75
C GLY A 665 -38.30 4.18 -19.84
N GLY A 666 -39.30 3.38 -20.18
CA GLY A 666 -40.32 3.73 -21.15
C GLY A 666 -41.34 4.72 -20.58
N ASN A 667 -41.82 5.62 -21.44
CA ASN A 667 -43.23 5.98 -21.47
C ASN A 667 -43.59 6.52 -22.87
N GLY A 668 -44.70 6.05 -23.40
CA GLY A 668 -45.10 6.24 -24.79
C GLY A 668 -45.88 7.53 -25.07
N ARG A 669 -46.02 7.90 -26.35
CA ARG A 669 -47.31 8.13 -27.03
C ARG A 669 -47.11 8.46 -28.52
N ARG A 670 -48.14 8.11 -29.29
CA ARG A 670 -48.31 8.18 -30.76
C ARG A 670 -48.22 9.60 -31.34
N GLY A 671 -47.79 9.69 -32.61
CA GLY A 671 -48.09 10.79 -33.52
C GLY A 671 -47.41 10.67 -34.89
N ARG A 672 -48.18 10.37 -35.95
CA ARG A 672 -47.78 10.44 -37.38
C ARG A 672 -47.84 11.89 -37.86
N THR A 673 -46.89 12.35 -38.68
CA THR A 673 -47.12 13.13 -39.93
C THR A 673 -45.84 13.37 -40.76
N ALA A 674 -46.07 13.75 -42.02
CA ALA A 674 -45.28 13.70 -43.26
C ALA A 674 -44.07 14.67 -43.47
N VAL A 675 -43.14 14.26 -44.36
CA VAL A 675 -42.57 14.92 -45.59
C VAL A 675 -42.50 16.47 -45.57
N ALA A 676 -41.39 17.21 -45.79
CA ALA A 676 -40.42 17.28 -46.91
C ALA A 676 -39.22 18.25 -46.59
N PRO A 677 -38.22 18.46 -47.49
CA PRO A 677 -36.83 18.85 -47.15
C PRO A 677 -36.42 20.30 -47.51
N ARG A 678 -35.36 20.83 -46.86
CA ARG A 678 -34.15 21.44 -47.50
C ARG A 678 -33.26 22.29 -46.57
N ARG A 679 -31.95 22.16 -46.84
CA ARG A 679 -30.83 23.13 -46.78
C ARG A 679 -30.23 23.57 -45.43
N GLY A 680 -29.01 23.08 -45.21
CA GLY A 680 -27.81 23.93 -45.10
C GLY A 680 -27.28 24.18 -43.68
N GLY A 681 -26.18 23.50 -43.32
CA GLY A 681 -25.46 23.84 -42.09
C GLY A 681 -24.31 22.88 -41.77
N ARG A 682 -23.10 23.35 -42.06
CA ARG A 682 -21.75 22.83 -41.74
C ARG A 682 -21.64 21.69 -40.70
N ASN A 683 -20.93 20.67 -41.16
CA ASN A 683 -20.43 19.51 -40.44
C ASN A 683 -19.26 19.92 -39.49
N SER A 684 -19.43 19.70 -38.19
CA SER A 684 -18.31 19.54 -37.23
C SER A 684 -18.82 18.87 -35.95
N GLY A 685 -19.28 17.63 -36.07
CA GLY A 685 -19.59 16.76 -34.94
C GLY A 685 -18.33 16.08 -34.44
N ALA A 686 -17.64 16.69 -33.48
CA ALA A 686 -16.63 16.01 -32.67
C ALA A 686 -17.34 14.99 -31.77
N GLY A 687 -17.49 13.76 -32.27
CA GLY A 687 -17.85 12.61 -31.46
C GLY A 687 -16.72 12.30 -30.49
N ARG A 688 -16.82 12.79 -29.26
CA ARG A 688 -15.97 12.37 -28.13
C ARG A 688 -16.34 10.94 -27.73
N GLY A 689 -15.86 9.96 -28.48
CA GLY A 689 -15.58 8.64 -27.93
C GLY A 689 -14.32 8.75 -27.09
N GLY A 690 -14.45 8.72 -25.76
CA GLY A 690 -13.29 8.70 -24.87
C GLY A 690 -12.49 7.43 -25.13
N ALA A 691 -11.35 7.57 -25.80
CA ALA A 691 -10.39 6.48 -25.93
C ALA A 691 -9.95 6.08 -24.52
N ILE A 692 -10.37 4.89 -24.07
CA ILE A 692 -9.84 4.29 -22.85
C ILE A 692 -8.37 3.98 -23.17
N THR A 693 -7.47 4.78 -22.61
CA THR A 693 -6.02 4.59 -22.74
C THR A 693 -5.66 3.20 -22.21
N GLY A 694 -4.93 2.41 -23.00
CA GLY A 694 -4.41 1.10 -22.57
C GLY A 694 -3.48 1.26 -21.37
N VAL A 695 -3.28 0.17 -20.62
CA VAL A 695 -2.31 0.14 -19.50
C VAL A 695 -0.94 0.56 -20.03
N ARG A 696 -0.24 1.45 -19.31
CA ARG A 696 1.07 1.94 -19.72
C ARG A 696 2.12 0.85 -19.50
N GLU A 697 2.97 0.65 -20.50
CA GLU A 697 4.19 -0.14 -20.40
C GLU A 697 5.42 0.76 -20.47
N PHE A 698 6.50 0.30 -19.85
CA PHE A 698 7.74 1.04 -19.70
C PHE A 698 8.83 0.49 -20.60
N ILE A 699 9.42 1.38 -21.40
CA ILE A 699 10.59 1.09 -22.23
C ILE A 699 11.73 1.98 -21.76
N PRO A 700 12.90 1.43 -21.40
CA PRO A 700 14.03 2.26 -21.03
C PRO A 700 14.55 3.00 -22.26
N THR A 701 14.98 4.25 -22.07
CA THR A 701 15.69 5.00 -23.12
C THR A 701 17.13 4.52 -23.23
N THR A 702 17.84 4.90 -24.29
CA THR A 702 19.27 4.60 -24.44
C THR A 702 20.08 5.10 -23.24
N LEU A 703 19.72 6.28 -22.69
CA LEU A 703 20.34 6.81 -21.49
C LEU A 703 20.03 5.93 -20.27
N GLY A 704 18.77 5.54 -20.08
CA GLY A 704 18.37 4.65 -18.99
C GLY A 704 19.13 3.33 -19.00
N VAL A 705 19.24 2.68 -20.18
CA VAL A 705 20.03 1.44 -20.34
C VAL A 705 21.50 1.67 -20.01
N ALA A 706 22.12 2.71 -20.59
CA ALA A 706 23.53 3.00 -20.37
C ALA A 706 23.87 3.30 -18.91
N LEU A 707 22.96 3.96 -18.17
CA LEU A 707 23.15 4.22 -16.75
C LEU A 707 23.14 2.92 -15.94
N VAL A 708 22.18 2.02 -16.17
CA VAL A 708 22.10 0.74 -15.45
C VAL A 708 23.31 -0.13 -15.78
N GLU A 709 23.58 -0.36 -17.06
CA GLU A 709 24.71 -1.21 -17.49
C GLU A 709 26.06 -0.63 -17.06
N GLY A 710 26.22 0.70 -17.14
CA GLY A 710 27.42 1.38 -16.69
C GLY A 710 27.73 1.10 -15.22
N HIS A 711 26.72 1.10 -14.35
CA HIS A 711 26.89 0.78 -12.93
C HIS A 711 27.10 -0.71 -12.69
N GLU A 712 26.44 -1.60 -13.43
CA GLU A 712 26.67 -3.04 -13.31
C GLU A 712 28.10 -3.43 -13.73
N ASN A 713 28.63 -2.79 -14.78
CA ASN A 713 29.98 -3.02 -15.29
C ASN A 713 31.09 -2.48 -14.37
N MET A 714 30.78 -1.67 -13.37
CA MET A 714 31.76 -1.24 -12.36
C MET A 714 32.20 -2.42 -11.46
N GLY A 715 31.42 -3.51 -11.42
CA GLY A 715 31.83 -4.74 -10.73
C GLY A 715 31.87 -4.62 -9.21
N PHE A 716 31.06 -3.73 -8.61
CA PHE A 716 30.92 -3.65 -7.16
C PHE A 716 30.38 -4.97 -6.59
N GLU A 717 30.88 -5.37 -5.40
CA GLU A 717 30.41 -6.57 -4.70
C GLU A 717 28.89 -6.54 -4.47
N THR A 718 28.36 -5.36 -4.14
CA THR A 718 26.92 -5.11 -4.05
C THR A 718 26.46 -4.31 -5.26
N ASN A 719 25.60 -4.92 -6.08
CA ASN A 719 25.04 -4.25 -7.25
C ASN A 719 24.09 -3.11 -6.83
N LEU A 720 24.50 -1.87 -7.13
CA LEU A 720 23.77 -0.63 -6.81
C LEU A 720 22.42 -0.52 -7.53
N MET A 721 22.21 -1.30 -8.60
CA MET A 721 20.97 -1.36 -9.37
C MET A 721 19.95 -2.34 -8.77
N LYS A 722 20.38 -3.19 -7.83
CA LYS A 722 19.49 -4.10 -7.14
C LYS A 722 18.88 -3.41 -5.91
N PRO A 723 17.66 -3.77 -5.51
CA PRO A 723 16.92 -3.08 -4.45
C PRO A 723 17.47 -3.31 -3.04
N PHE A 724 18.48 -4.16 -2.87
CA PHE A 724 18.95 -4.65 -1.56
C PHE A 724 19.37 -3.52 -0.62
N LEU A 725 20.23 -2.60 -1.08
CA LEU A 725 20.71 -1.49 -0.25
C LEU A 725 19.58 -0.54 0.15
N ARG A 726 18.65 -0.23 -0.76
CA ARG A 726 17.50 0.62 -0.43
C ARG A 726 16.57 -0.07 0.53
N LYS A 727 16.29 -1.36 0.35
CA LYS A 727 15.47 -2.15 1.27
C LYS A 727 16.06 -2.15 2.68
N GLU A 728 17.37 -2.37 2.80
CA GLU A 728 18.08 -2.36 4.08
C GLU A 728 17.99 -0.97 4.74
N ALA A 729 18.21 0.11 3.98
CA ALA A 729 18.06 1.46 4.48
C ALA A 729 16.63 1.70 5.02
N VAL A 730 15.60 1.33 4.24
CA VAL A 730 14.19 1.41 4.64
C VAL A 730 13.95 0.69 5.95
N GLN A 731 14.40 -0.55 6.07
CA GLN A 731 14.24 -1.32 7.30
C GLN A 731 14.91 -0.63 8.50
N LYS A 732 16.11 -0.08 8.32
CA LYS A 732 16.86 0.56 9.40
C LYS A 732 16.20 1.84 9.94
N TYR A 733 15.76 2.76 9.08
CA TYR A 733 15.10 3.98 9.56
C TYR A 733 13.65 3.75 10.00
N VAL A 734 12.98 2.71 9.51
CA VAL A 734 11.61 2.37 9.93
C VAL A 734 11.58 1.62 11.26
N PHE A 735 12.51 0.67 11.49
CA PHE A 735 12.52 -0.17 12.69
C PHE A 735 13.49 0.31 13.78
N GLY A 736 14.11 1.48 13.62
CA GLY A 736 14.89 2.14 14.66
C GLY A 736 16.22 1.45 15.00
N GLU A 737 16.81 0.70 14.06
CA GLU A 737 18.13 0.07 14.26
C GLU A 737 19.32 1.02 13.99
N MET A 738 19.05 2.28 13.62
CA MET A 738 20.07 3.34 13.61
C MET A 738 20.07 4.08 14.95
N ASN A 739 20.64 3.44 15.97
CA ASN A 739 21.07 4.09 17.22
C ASN A 739 22.59 4.00 17.34
#